data_AF-A0A415N7E3-F1
#
_entry.id   AF-A0A415N7E3-F1
#
_cell.length_a   1.000
_cell.length_b   1.000
_cell.length_c   1.000
_cell.angle_alpha   90.00
_cell.angle_beta   90.00
_cell.angle_gamma   90.00
#
_symmetry.space_group_name_H-M   'P 1'
#
loop_
_entity.id
_entity.type
_entity.pdbx_description
1 polymer ?
#
loop_
_entity_poly.entity_id
_entity_poly.type
_entity_poly.pdbx_seq_one_letter_code
_entity_poly.pdbx_strand_id
1 'polypeptide(L)'
;MNRKKLIDSSYCPDPKILEALSVKIECVNEVEEVLNNGTGTLFSSGGSYYVITAAHCIQDSNTPSHYNKANIKISLPRICNAIIEVNEVLDFNLEDTIDFALLSVKFNIDSFPVDFDYENGIQFISEDEFGINTCLYGYTSSEPSGRMFRTRKVSSDTYAIDESITATGVEFSHVMKGSSGSGIFVEYEDRICCLGYVKSRMTERDKLDDIKIRRIPCEINEKFSYPILLPSILENRIQSRSITTQSIVEINYINKWGDLSKAISGNEDATEILNEIDKLRKQYPYVKSVLYQERIINALLRMENQWSACEQRAFIYALQDRGLWPTLFGELPKAGDLNDVPELKYMMLRALTFACGTTDEKYTIERNTDEGMYELILREAYRFEFDKMYELINAWNPSGVWAVKKALLVNLFGKDEDILSSVKVFLENKDNSASERFVASLIYNVTSQQFPQPCKYTEFWENGIEAPSDIISYIADRIDKTKIQPKIFGTHSIQIFGSIDSTSFPESIRLLQYVVNSGLTTKFGIYSIVNIEYWMKAFRHLVHFIPYPTVYYTLQYAEEKTVRWAGQMIAYSDDDFFAKVRPDLLNALLRSLRMEHVPRYLYMGIYYLTQELYMSVDEDLWYDEFKQSVLDYFVLKIDAKNVSMSDAIYKNLFSAIQCIKNIERKKEIFIKLTTKMSQNTYLISRLLCDALWVDTEFAAIAEVEKCLWTIINEVPISQSYNVLCEFNRVNSLTEKQKEVIDKKIATELFSFSKSDYPALIDLSHLALSHESVSKIKQFVLDGDIWNCGITDSYYTDPSPFHIEIFDDKVVWTEDEWQQIRLNMEQNLILIEKKRTVGESSYFYNCMYLDLLSDMKLFMVRLQQISEFCVDDMLHRVNANIEKLSGFGNLMEALSSDDYNKVNVALNLLDVYLKTDDFNKHKAEINLIISKVSLKQSANIDNCIDFIAFLMQHYSTEMKTNFGDLLLCLLKNYVGYDFEEMNFRVPIVNHKLSLIAHYMKPEFKDFVQVGYWTSDRVVNRFGGFETLYES
;
A
#
# COMPACT_ATOMS: atom_id res chain seq x y z
N MET A 1 18.77 23.76 6.19
CA MET A 1 19.34 22.59 5.50
C MET A 1 18.35 22.18 4.41
N ASN A 2 18.62 22.59 3.17
CA ASN A 2 17.76 22.32 2.02
C ASN A 2 17.86 20.85 1.65
N ARG A 3 16.72 20.14 1.61
CA ARG A 3 16.66 18.82 0.97
C ARG A 3 16.77 19.04 -0.54
N LYS A 4 17.77 18.42 -1.17
CA LYS A 4 17.90 18.38 -2.65
C LYS A 4 16.66 17.68 -3.22
N LYS A 5 16.07 18.25 -4.28
CA LYS A 5 14.91 17.69 -5.00
C LYS A 5 15.38 16.46 -5.77
N LEU A 6 14.67 15.34 -5.68
CA LEU A 6 14.99 14.12 -6.42
C LEU A 6 14.61 14.29 -7.89
N ILE A 7 15.45 13.79 -8.81
CA ILE A 7 15.20 13.85 -10.26
C ILE A 7 14.21 12.73 -10.65
N ASP A 8 13.05 13.10 -11.22
CA ASP A 8 11.86 12.24 -11.38
C ASP A 8 11.68 11.62 -12.78
N SER A 9 12.55 11.95 -13.75
CA SER A 9 12.49 11.44 -15.14
C SER A 9 13.50 10.33 -15.44
N SER A 10 13.88 9.55 -14.43
CA SER A 10 14.79 8.43 -14.56
C SER A 10 14.11 7.13 -14.96
N TYR A 11 14.79 6.32 -15.77
CA TYR A 11 14.43 4.95 -16.09
C TYR A 11 15.43 3.98 -15.47
N CYS A 12 15.02 2.72 -15.31
CA CYS A 12 15.94 1.64 -14.97
C CYS A 12 16.69 1.26 -16.26
N PRO A 13 18.03 1.34 -16.29
CA PRO A 13 18.84 0.93 -17.43
C PRO A 13 18.53 -0.47 -17.94
N ASP A 14 18.74 -0.71 -19.25
CA ASP A 14 18.66 -2.04 -19.86
C ASP A 14 19.62 -3.03 -19.14
N PRO A 15 19.12 -4.19 -18.68
CA PRO A 15 19.95 -5.21 -18.03
C PRO A 15 21.20 -5.62 -18.83
N LYS A 16 21.14 -5.64 -20.16
CA LYS A 16 22.30 -6.00 -21.02
C LYS A 16 23.40 -4.95 -20.98
N ILE A 17 23.02 -3.67 -20.86
CA ILE A 17 23.97 -2.56 -20.72
C ILE A 17 24.64 -2.64 -19.34
N LEU A 18 23.87 -2.88 -18.29
CA LEU A 18 24.41 -3.04 -16.93
C LEU A 18 25.33 -4.24 -16.78
N GLU A 19 24.99 -5.35 -17.44
CA GLU A 19 25.81 -6.54 -17.54
C GLU A 19 27.16 -6.25 -18.23
N ALA A 20 27.15 -5.41 -19.27
CA ALA A 20 28.36 -4.95 -19.96
C ALA A 20 29.23 -3.99 -19.12
N LEU A 21 28.59 -3.19 -18.27
CA LEU A 21 29.26 -2.25 -17.38
C LEU A 21 29.78 -2.89 -16.07
N SER A 22 29.28 -4.05 -15.67
CA SER A 22 29.58 -4.64 -14.36
C SER A 22 30.52 -5.83 -14.49
N VAL A 23 31.66 -5.78 -13.80
CA VAL A 23 32.68 -6.84 -13.80
C VAL A 23 32.72 -7.60 -12.47
N LYS A 24 33.03 -8.90 -12.52
CA LYS A 24 33.29 -9.72 -11.34
C LYS A 24 34.76 -9.58 -10.95
N ILE A 25 35.01 -9.36 -9.66
CA ILE A 25 36.37 -9.26 -9.08
C ILE A 25 36.58 -10.44 -8.13
N GLU A 26 37.68 -11.16 -8.32
CA GLU A 26 38.12 -12.25 -7.45
C GLU A 26 39.60 -12.07 -7.10
N CYS A 27 39.90 -12.02 -5.81
CA CYS A 27 41.28 -12.03 -5.33
C CYS A 27 41.68 -13.45 -4.97
N VAL A 28 42.77 -13.94 -5.58
CA VAL A 28 43.20 -15.33 -5.45
C VAL A 28 44.56 -15.47 -4.76
N ASN A 29 44.81 -16.63 -4.15
CA ASN A 29 46.14 -16.99 -3.63
C ASN A 29 47.03 -17.64 -4.70
N GLU A 30 48.25 -18.04 -4.32
CA GLU A 30 49.23 -18.70 -5.22
C GLU A 30 48.75 -20.05 -5.80
N VAL A 31 47.71 -20.66 -5.21
CA VAL A 31 47.06 -21.90 -5.67
C VAL A 31 45.70 -21.65 -6.33
N GLU A 32 45.41 -20.40 -6.73
CA GLU A 32 44.20 -19.95 -7.43
C GLU A 32 42.88 -20.07 -6.63
N GLU A 33 42.93 -20.25 -5.31
CA GLU A 33 41.73 -20.23 -4.47
C GLU A 33 41.25 -18.80 -4.24
N VAL A 34 39.93 -18.56 -4.36
CA VAL A 34 39.31 -17.25 -4.15
C VAL A 34 39.26 -16.92 -2.66
N LEU A 35 40.03 -15.90 -2.26
CA LEU A 35 40.10 -15.40 -0.89
C LEU A 35 39.10 -14.27 -0.62
N ASN A 36 38.84 -13.45 -1.64
CA ASN A 36 37.90 -12.33 -1.55
C ASN A 36 37.19 -12.14 -2.89
N ASN A 37 35.95 -11.63 -2.85
CA ASN A 37 35.17 -11.38 -4.05
C ASN A 37 34.38 -10.08 -3.97
N GLY A 38 34.10 -9.51 -5.14
CA GLY A 38 33.34 -8.28 -5.27
C GLY A 38 32.85 -8.07 -6.69
N THR A 39 32.21 -6.93 -6.89
CA THR A 39 31.79 -6.41 -8.18
C THR A 39 32.50 -5.07 -8.44
N GLY A 40 32.71 -4.73 -9.70
CA GLY A 40 33.21 -3.41 -10.11
C GLY A 40 32.46 -2.86 -11.32
N THR A 41 32.68 -1.59 -11.62
CA THR A 41 32.11 -0.89 -12.78
C THR A 41 33.21 -0.57 -13.79
N LEU A 42 33.07 -1.07 -15.02
CA LEU A 42 33.98 -0.85 -16.16
C LEU A 42 33.58 0.40 -16.95
N PHE A 43 34.56 1.21 -17.31
CA PHE A 43 34.40 2.39 -18.15
C PHE A 43 35.70 2.72 -18.91
N SER A 44 35.63 3.64 -19.86
CA SER A 44 36.78 4.13 -20.62
C SER A 44 36.96 5.64 -20.48
N SER A 45 38.20 6.10 -20.60
CA SER A 45 38.53 7.53 -20.66
C SER A 45 39.84 7.69 -21.43
N GLY A 46 39.85 8.52 -22.47
CA GLY A 46 41.06 8.80 -23.25
C GLY A 46 41.63 7.56 -23.95
N GLY A 47 40.76 6.64 -24.39
CA GLY A 47 41.13 5.38 -25.06
C GLY A 47 41.74 4.31 -24.16
N SER A 48 41.75 4.51 -22.83
CA SER A 48 42.15 3.50 -21.83
C SER A 48 40.93 3.01 -21.03
N TYR A 49 41.01 1.82 -20.44
CA TYR A 49 39.92 1.22 -19.68
C TYR A 49 40.24 1.13 -18.19
N TYR A 50 39.21 1.30 -17.38
CA TYR A 50 39.30 1.38 -15.93
C TYR A 50 38.16 0.65 -15.24
N VAL A 51 38.40 0.17 -14.02
CA VAL A 51 37.39 -0.43 -13.15
C VAL A 51 37.37 0.29 -11.81
N ILE A 52 36.19 0.74 -11.39
CA ILE A 52 35.91 1.28 -10.04
C ILE A 52 35.27 0.20 -9.17
N THR A 53 35.71 0.06 -7.93
CA THR A 53 35.12 -0.85 -6.93
C THR A 53 35.33 -0.33 -5.51
N ALA A 54 34.80 -1.03 -4.50
CA ALA A 54 35.09 -0.74 -3.10
C ALA A 54 36.50 -1.25 -2.73
N ALA A 55 37.23 -0.54 -1.89
CA ALA A 55 38.60 -0.91 -1.53
C ALA A 55 38.67 -2.28 -0.85
N HIS A 56 37.73 -2.57 0.06
CA HIS A 56 37.69 -3.87 0.72
C HIS A 56 37.48 -5.06 -0.23
N CYS A 57 37.03 -4.86 -1.47
CA CYS A 57 36.91 -5.93 -2.48
C CYS A 57 38.27 -6.44 -2.96
N ILE A 58 39.32 -5.61 -2.88
CA ILE A 58 40.68 -5.97 -3.32
C ILE A 58 41.70 -5.92 -2.17
N GLN A 59 41.25 -5.76 -0.93
CA GLN A 59 42.09 -5.72 0.26
C GLN A 59 42.66 -7.11 0.59
N ASP A 60 43.97 -7.17 0.86
CA ASP A 60 44.64 -8.35 1.39
C ASP A 60 44.10 -8.67 2.79
N SER A 61 43.74 -9.93 3.02
CA SER A 61 43.20 -10.38 4.31
C SER A 61 44.18 -10.21 5.48
N ASN A 62 45.50 -10.10 5.20
CA ASN A 62 46.55 -10.07 6.21
C ASN A 62 47.17 -8.68 6.41
N THR A 63 46.92 -7.72 5.51
CA THR A 63 47.50 -6.37 5.56
C THR A 63 46.48 -5.31 5.16
N PRO A 64 46.61 -4.05 5.61
CA PRO A 64 45.76 -2.95 5.17
C PRO A 64 46.12 -2.45 3.75
N SER A 65 46.64 -3.32 2.88
CA SER A 65 47.01 -3.03 1.49
C SER A 65 46.16 -3.85 0.53
N HIS A 66 46.14 -3.49 -0.75
CA HIS A 66 45.48 -4.31 -1.78
C HIS A 66 46.32 -5.55 -2.14
N TYR A 67 45.67 -6.59 -2.67
CA TYR A 67 46.34 -7.73 -3.29
C TYR A 67 47.27 -7.28 -4.42
N ASN A 68 48.31 -8.09 -4.70
CA ASN A 68 49.14 -7.88 -5.89
C ASN A 68 48.25 -7.94 -7.14
N LYS A 69 48.45 -7.03 -8.11
CA LYS A 69 47.66 -6.97 -9.35
C LYS A 69 47.58 -8.31 -10.11
N ALA A 70 48.61 -9.16 -10.02
CA ALA A 70 48.60 -10.50 -10.63
C ALA A 70 47.58 -11.45 -9.99
N ASN A 71 47.18 -11.17 -8.76
CA ASN A 71 46.25 -11.95 -7.95
C ASN A 71 44.82 -11.38 -7.98
N ILE A 72 44.58 -10.27 -8.69
CA ILE A 72 43.25 -9.68 -8.88
C ILE A 72 42.74 -10.11 -10.26
N LYS A 73 41.78 -11.05 -10.28
CA LYS A 73 41.15 -11.54 -11.50
C LYS A 73 39.85 -10.77 -11.74
N ILE A 74 39.74 -10.14 -12.91
CA ILE A 74 38.53 -9.44 -13.35
C ILE A 74 37.90 -10.21 -14.51
N SER A 75 36.60 -10.44 -14.49
CA SER A 75 35.90 -11.19 -15.55
C SER A 75 34.49 -10.65 -15.84
N LEU A 76 33.93 -11.05 -16.98
CA LEU A 76 32.56 -10.74 -17.41
C LEU A 76 31.79 -12.05 -17.70
N PRO A 77 31.40 -12.83 -16.67
CA PRO A 77 30.97 -14.23 -16.77
C PRO A 77 29.90 -14.57 -17.82
N ARG A 78 29.01 -13.63 -18.16
CA ARG A 78 27.94 -13.84 -19.14
C ARG A 78 28.24 -13.31 -20.53
N ILE A 79 29.30 -12.51 -20.68
CA ILE A 79 29.67 -11.90 -21.97
C ILE A 79 30.92 -12.56 -22.55
N CYS A 80 31.95 -12.80 -21.74
CA CYS A 80 33.14 -13.52 -22.16
C CYS A 80 33.81 -14.29 -21.01
N ASN A 81 34.45 -15.41 -21.34
CA ASN A 81 35.23 -16.20 -20.40
C ASN A 81 36.69 -15.70 -20.25
N ALA A 82 37.04 -14.56 -20.85
CA ALA A 82 38.38 -14.00 -20.79
C ALA A 82 38.59 -13.20 -19.50
N ILE A 83 39.78 -13.33 -18.89
CA ILE A 83 40.19 -12.53 -17.73
C ILE A 83 40.71 -11.18 -18.25
N ILE A 84 40.16 -10.11 -17.70
CA ILE A 84 40.64 -8.74 -17.92
C ILE A 84 41.86 -8.52 -17.02
N GLU A 85 43.02 -8.24 -17.62
CA GLU A 85 44.28 -8.06 -16.89
C GLU A 85 44.33 -6.69 -16.20
N VAL A 86 44.64 -6.67 -14.90
CA VAL A 86 44.91 -5.43 -14.15
C VAL A 86 46.30 -4.92 -14.48
N ASN A 87 46.39 -3.77 -15.12
CA ASN A 87 47.65 -3.10 -15.43
C ASN A 87 48.26 -2.47 -14.17
N GLU A 88 47.46 -1.71 -13.43
CA GLU A 88 47.88 -0.98 -12.24
C GLU A 88 46.69 -0.68 -11.31
N VAL A 89 46.92 -0.66 -9.99
CA VAL A 89 45.99 -0.11 -9.00
C VAL A 89 46.35 1.37 -8.84
N LEU A 90 45.51 2.25 -9.37
CA LEU A 90 45.78 3.68 -9.45
C LEU A 90 45.44 4.42 -8.15
N ASP A 91 44.42 3.94 -7.44
CA ASP A 91 43.98 4.50 -6.17
C ASP A 91 43.39 3.39 -5.29
N PHE A 92 43.62 3.49 -3.98
CA PHE A 92 43.18 2.52 -2.98
C PHE A 92 43.08 3.20 -1.61
N ASN A 93 41.87 3.30 -1.07
CA ASN A 93 41.61 3.96 0.19
C ASN A 93 40.60 3.15 1.03
N LEU A 94 41.06 2.64 2.18
CA LEU A 94 40.27 1.85 3.13
C LEU A 94 39.56 2.68 4.23
N GLU A 95 39.66 4.01 4.21
CA GLU A 95 38.93 4.84 5.17
C GLU A 95 37.44 4.58 5.04
N ASP A 96 36.77 4.32 6.16
CA ASP A 96 35.35 3.90 6.19
C ASP A 96 34.40 4.91 5.50
N THR A 97 34.78 6.18 5.47
CA THR A 97 34.03 7.25 4.80
C THR A 97 34.20 7.24 3.28
N ILE A 98 35.21 6.55 2.75
CA ILE A 98 35.59 6.53 1.33
C ILE A 98 35.48 5.10 0.78
N ASP A 99 36.27 4.14 1.28
CA ASP A 99 36.29 2.72 0.88
C ASP A 99 36.27 2.51 -0.64
N PHE A 100 37.30 3.02 -1.33
CA PHE A 100 37.34 3.18 -2.79
C PHE A 100 38.60 2.58 -3.41
N ALA A 101 38.47 1.93 -4.57
CA ALA A 101 39.61 1.54 -5.40
C ALA A 101 39.38 1.81 -6.89
N LEU A 102 40.44 2.20 -7.58
CA LEU A 102 40.48 2.41 -9.04
C LEU A 102 41.59 1.59 -9.67
N LEU A 103 41.24 0.85 -10.72
CA LEU A 103 42.11 -0.09 -11.41
C LEU A 103 42.22 0.32 -12.89
N SER A 104 43.43 0.42 -13.42
CA SER A 104 43.65 0.46 -14.87
C SER A 104 43.70 -0.96 -15.39
N VAL A 105 42.97 -1.24 -16.48
CA VAL A 105 42.84 -2.59 -17.02
C VAL A 105 43.13 -2.65 -18.52
N LYS A 106 43.60 -3.82 -18.99
CA LYS A 106 43.73 -4.10 -20.42
C LYS A 106 42.44 -4.75 -20.91
N PHE A 107 41.67 -3.99 -21.68
CA PHE A 107 40.42 -4.45 -22.26
C PHE A 107 40.43 -4.17 -23.77
N ASN A 108 40.06 -5.16 -24.58
CA ASN A 108 39.99 -5.05 -26.04
C ASN A 108 38.53 -5.09 -26.51
N ILE A 109 37.98 -3.93 -26.81
CA ILE A 109 36.56 -3.77 -27.19
C ILE A 109 36.22 -4.44 -28.53
N ASP A 110 37.18 -4.56 -29.46
CA ASP A 110 36.98 -5.17 -30.78
C ASP A 110 36.67 -6.68 -30.68
N SER A 111 36.91 -7.28 -29.52
CA SER A 111 36.61 -8.69 -29.23
C SER A 111 35.27 -8.91 -28.52
N PHE A 112 34.49 -7.85 -28.30
CA PHE A 112 33.30 -7.88 -27.44
C PHE A 112 31.97 -7.79 -28.22
N PRO A 113 30.93 -8.56 -27.83
CA PRO A 113 29.68 -8.67 -28.59
C PRO A 113 28.64 -7.57 -28.29
N VAL A 114 28.96 -6.59 -27.44
CA VAL A 114 28.06 -5.49 -27.06
C VAL A 114 28.64 -4.16 -27.53
N ASP A 115 27.95 -3.51 -28.46
CA ASP A 115 28.27 -2.16 -28.96
C ASP A 115 27.78 -1.12 -27.94
N PHE A 116 28.64 -0.80 -26.96
CA PHE A 116 28.39 0.21 -25.93
C PHE A 116 29.53 1.22 -25.93
N ASP A 117 29.20 2.51 -25.91
CA ASP A 117 30.17 3.58 -25.77
C ASP A 117 30.63 3.69 -24.31
N TYR A 118 31.70 2.97 -23.95
CA TYR A 118 32.26 3.00 -22.59
C TYR A 118 32.88 4.34 -22.20
N GLU A 119 33.09 5.27 -23.14
CA GLU A 119 33.67 6.59 -22.88
C GLU A 119 32.59 7.65 -22.64
N ASN A 120 31.49 7.65 -23.41
CA ASN A 120 30.43 8.65 -23.30
C ASN A 120 29.07 8.12 -22.82
N GLY A 121 28.87 6.81 -22.81
CA GLY A 121 27.60 6.15 -22.45
C GLY A 121 27.38 5.99 -20.95
N ILE A 122 28.44 6.06 -20.14
CA ILE A 122 28.40 6.06 -18.67
C ILE A 122 28.91 7.38 -18.11
N GLN A 123 28.25 7.90 -17.09
CA GLN A 123 28.61 9.15 -16.42
C GLN A 123 28.57 8.99 -14.89
N PHE A 124 29.58 9.49 -14.20
CA PHE A 124 29.64 9.45 -12.74
C PHE A 124 29.07 10.73 -12.11
N ILE A 125 28.18 10.55 -11.14
CA ILE A 125 27.49 11.65 -10.46
C ILE A 125 27.85 11.63 -8.98
N SER A 126 28.46 12.72 -8.49
CA SER A 126 28.93 12.83 -7.11
C SER A 126 27.97 13.58 -6.17
N GLU A 127 27.14 14.48 -6.68
CA GLU A 127 26.36 15.39 -5.83
C GLU A 127 24.84 15.28 -5.95
N ASP A 128 24.30 14.75 -7.04
CA ASP A 128 22.85 14.75 -7.29
C ASP A 128 22.12 13.58 -6.64
N GLU A 129 20.81 13.73 -6.47
CA GLU A 129 19.97 12.75 -5.79
C GLU A 129 18.92 12.18 -6.76
N PHE A 130 19.11 10.94 -7.20
CA PHE A 130 18.08 10.17 -7.90
C PHE A 130 17.38 9.27 -6.89
N GLY A 131 16.05 9.26 -6.87
CA GLY A 131 15.26 8.64 -5.79
C GLY A 131 14.53 7.36 -6.15
N ILE A 132 14.24 7.18 -7.43
CA ILE A 132 13.38 6.15 -7.99
C ILE A 132 14.01 5.57 -9.26
N ASN A 133 13.65 4.32 -9.59
CA ASN A 133 14.14 3.58 -10.76
C ASN A 133 15.66 3.38 -10.83
N THR A 134 16.33 3.38 -9.67
CA THR A 134 17.74 3.00 -9.60
C THR A 134 17.88 1.48 -9.59
N CYS A 135 19.01 0.97 -10.05
CA CYS A 135 19.30 -0.45 -10.00
C CYS A 135 20.80 -0.68 -9.80
N LEU A 136 21.16 -1.91 -9.49
CA LEU A 136 22.54 -2.35 -9.48
C LEU A 136 22.62 -3.70 -10.17
N TYR A 137 23.78 -4.00 -10.74
CA TYR A 137 24.10 -5.32 -11.24
C TYR A 137 25.28 -5.86 -10.44
N GLY A 138 25.11 -7.02 -9.82
CA GLY A 138 26.05 -7.57 -8.87
C GLY A 138 26.32 -9.05 -9.11
N TYR A 139 27.57 -9.45 -8.94
CA TYR A 139 27.99 -10.84 -8.93
C TYR A 139 28.03 -11.33 -7.48
N THR A 140 27.05 -12.14 -7.12
CA THR A 140 26.89 -12.57 -5.73
C THR A 140 27.26 -14.04 -5.59
N SER A 141 27.41 -14.50 -4.34
CA SER A 141 27.74 -15.88 -4.04
C SER A 141 26.63 -16.83 -4.49
N SER A 142 25.37 -16.38 -4.44
CA SER A 142 24.20 -17.12 -4.93
C SER A 142 24.01 -17.01 -6.44
N GLU A 143 24.47 -15.92 -7.06
CA GLU A 143 24.37 -15.67 -8.51
C GLU A 143 25.74 -15.35 -9.11
N PRO A 144 26.65 -16.34 -9.26
CA PRO A 144 28.01 -16.11 -9.73
C PRO A 144 28.09 -15.59 -11.17
N SER A 145 27.00 -15.75 -11.93
CA SER A 145 26.85 -15.24 -13.29
C SER A 145 26.33 -13.80 -13.37
N GLY A 146 25.97 -13.20 -12.22
CA GLY A 146 25.48 -11.83 -12.13
C GLY A 146 23.95 -11.72 -12.20
N ARG A 147 23.40 -10.77 -11.45
CA ARG A 147 21.97 -10.44 -11.42
C ARG A 147 21.76 -8.95 -11.26
N MET A 148 20.75 -8.42 -11.94
CA MET A 148 20.23 -7.06 -11.71
C MET A 148 19.28 -7.06 -10.51
N PHE A 149 19.42 -6.07 -9.64
CA PHE A 149 18.52 -5.80 -8.52
C PHE A 149 17.97 -4.38 -8.65
N ARG A 150 16.64 -4.23 -8.61
CA ARG A 150 16.01 -2.91 -8.53
C ARG A 150 16.20 -2.32 -7.14
N THR A 151 16.45 -1.02 -7.08
CA THR A 151 16.69 -0.32 -5.82
C THR A 151 15.89 0.98 -5.72
N ARG A 152 15.64 1.40 -4.49
CA ARG A 152 14.90 2.61 -4.15
C ARG A 152 15.70 3.39 -3.12
N LYS A 153 15.89 4.70 -3.31
CA LYS A 153 16.60 5.51 -2.32
C LYS A 153 15.79 5.60 -1.02
N VAL A 154 16.46 5.37 0.11
CA VAL A 154 15.88 5.47 1.46
C VAL A 154 16.45 6.68 2.19
N SER A 155 17.76 6.92 2.08
CA SER A 155 18.47 8.04 2.71
C SER A 155 19.60 8.54 1.79
N SER A 156 20.42 9.52 2.22
CA SER A 156 21.49 10.11 1.39
C SER A 156 22.45 9.08 0.79
N ASP A 157 22.76 8.03 1.55
CA ASP A 157 23.74 6.98 1.22
C ASP A 157 23.16 5.57 1.45
N THR A 158 21.83 5.45 1.48
CA THR A 158 21.12 4.18 1.72
C THR A 158 20.05 3.96 0.65
N TYR A 159 20.05 2.78 0.06
CA TYR A 159 19.04 2.32 -0.90
C TYR A 159 18.44 1.00 -0.40
N ALA A 160 17.15 0.78 -0.58
CA ALA A 160 16.49 -0.50 -0.33
C ALA A 160 16.43 -1.29 -1.64
N ILE A 161 16.55 -2.62 -1.58
CA ILE A 161 16.27 -3.47 -2.73
C ILE A 161 14.75 -3.63 -2.89
N ASP A 162 14.21 -3.19 -4.02
CA ASP A 162 12.77 -3.14 -4.32
C ASP A 162 12.26 -4.45 -4.97
N GLU A 163 12.78 -5.58 -4.49
CA GLU A 163 12.41 -6.93 -4.92
C GLU A 163 12.22 -7.82 -3.69
N SER A 164 11.19 -8.67 -3.70
CA SER A 164 10.90 -9.63 -2.63
C SER A 164 11.92 -10.78 -2.62
N ILE A 165 13.11 -10.53 -2.07
CA ILE A 165 14.20 -11.51 -1.91
C ILE A 165 13.86 -12.56 -0.83
N THR A 166 12.87 -12.29 0.02
CA THR A 166 12.42 -13.16 1.13
C THR A 166 11.62 -14.40 0.70
N ALA A 167 11.21 -14.53 -0.57
CA ALA A 167 10.37 -15.63 -1.04
C ALA A 167 11.10 -16.99 -1.24
N THR A 168 12.41 -17.07 -0.99
CA THR A 168 13.23 -18.27 -1.26
C THR A 168 13.91 -18.89 -0.03
N GLY A 169 13.67 -18.38 1.19
CA GLY A 169 14.26 -18.92 2.42
C GLY A 169 15.78 -18.71 2.56
N VAL A 170 16.40 -17.92 1.68
CA VAL A 170 17.83 -17.58 1.72
C VAL A 170 17.99 -16.21 2.36
N GLU A 171 18.87 -16.07 3.36
CA GLU A 171 19.14 -14.78 3.97
C GLU A 171 19.60 -13.75 2.92
N PHE A 172 19.05 -12.53 2.99
CA PHE A 172 19.47 -11.40 2.16
C PHE A 172 21.00 -11.16 2.24
N SER A 173 21.60 -11.43 3.40
CA SER A 173 23.04 -11.42 3.64
C SER A 173 23.80 -12.32 2.65
N HIS A 174 23.27 -13.52 2.39
CA HIS A 174 23.84 -14.52 1.50
C HIS A 174 23.56 -14.20 0.02
N VAL A 175 22.30 -13.83 -0.30
CA VAL A 175 21.87 -13.50 -1.67
C VAL A 175 22.71 -12.39 -2.26
N MET A 176 23.04 -11.41 -1.44
CA MET A 176 23.76 -10.26 -1.94
C MET A 176 25.29 -10.49 -1.84
N LYS A 177 25.83 -11.39 -0.99
CA LYS A 177 27.29 -11.47 -0.65
C LYS A 177 28.16 -11.50 -1.92
N GLY A 178 29.04 -10.52 -2.11
CA GLY A 178 29.81 -10.31 -3.37
C GLY A 178 29.35 -9.11 -4.22
N SER A 179 28.20 -8.52 -3.90
CA SER A 179 27.72 -7.28 -4.53
C SER A 179 28.49 -6.01 -4.14
N SER A 180 29.46 -6.09 -3.22
CA SER A 180 30.25 -4.93 -2.82
C SER A 180 31.04 -4.41 -4.02
N GLY A 181 31.07 -3.09 -4.19
CA GLY A 181 31.66 -2.41 -5.34
C GLY A 181 30.77 -2.35 -6.60
N SER A 182 29.59 -2.96 -6.61
CA SER A 182 28.59 -2.77 -7.68
C SER A 182 28.21 -1.31 -7.82
N GLY A 183 28.18 -0.79 -9.05
CA GLY A 183 27.63 0.54 -9.32
C GLY A 183 26.12 0.61 -9.06
N ILE A 184 25.66 1.75 -8.57
CA ILE A 184 24.24 2.11 -8.56
C ILE A 184 23.97 2.97 -9.79
N PHE A 185 23.11 2.47 -10.66
CA PHE A 185 22.84 3.06 -11.95
C PHE A 185 21.42 3.58 -12.07
N VAL A 186 21.29 4.56 -12.94
CA VAL A 186 20.02 5.13 -13.37
C VAL A 186 20.18 5.63 -14.80
N GLU A 187 19.15 5.46 -15.62
CA GLU A 187 19.16 5.98 -16.99
C GLU A 187 18.44 7.33 -17.01
N TYR A 188 19.10 8.35 -17.56
CA TYR A 188 18.57 9.71 -17.67
C TYR A 188 18.99 10.31 -19.01
N GLU A 189 18.02 10.79 -19.80
CA GLU A 189 18.24 11.39 -21.13
C GLU A 189 19.17 10.56 -22.04
N ASP A 190 18.89 9.25 -22.16
CA ASP A 190 19.64 8.28 -22.96
C ASP A 190 21.12 8.07 -22.51
N ARG A 191 21.45 8.39 -21.26
CA ARG A 191 22.77 8.16 -20.64
C ARG A 191 22.66 7.32 -19.37
N ILE A 192 23.66 6.49 -19.11
CA ILE A 192 23.76 5.73 -17.86
C ILE A 192 24.50 6.55 -16.82
N CYS A 193 23.79 6.99 -15.79
CA CYS A 193 24.37 7.70 -14.66
C CYS A 193 24.69 6.72 -13.53
N CYS A 194 25.95 6.68 -13.10
CA CYS A 194 26.42 5.93 -11.93
C CYS A 194 26.54 6.87 -10.72
N LEU A 195 25.74 6.60 -9.69
CA LEU A 195 25.55 7.46 -8.52
C LEU A 195 26.55 7.19 -7.39
N GLY A 196 27.26 6.07 -7.49
CA GLY A 196 28.10 5.52 -6.43
C GLY A 196 28.21 4.01 -6.55
N TYR A 197 28.84 3.40 -5.56
CA TYR A 197 29.02 1.96 -5.49
C TYR A 197 28.57 1.41 -4.13
N VAL A 198 28.17 0.14 -4.11
CA VAL A 198 27.76 -0.56 -2.90
C VAL A 198 28.96 -0.73 -1.99
N LYS A 199 28.85 -0.27 -0.74
CA LYS A 199 29.90 -0.42 0.26
C LYS A 199 29.63 -1.60 1.18
N SER A 200 28.51 -1.57 1.89
CA SER A 200 28.20 -2.59 2.89
C SER A 200 26.69 -2.75 3.05
N ARG A 201 26.29 -3.78 3.79
CA ARG A 201 24.89 -4.00 4.18
C ARG A 201 24.75 -3.77 5.65
N MET A 202 23.81 -2.90 6.01
CA MET A 202 23.26 -2.68 7.35
C MET A 202 24.20 -2.17 8.45
N THR A 203 23.60 -1.40 9.35
CA THR A 203 23.91 -1.30 10.79
C THR A 203 22.62 -1.63 11.57
N GLU A 204 22.67 -1.87 12.88
CA GLU A 204 21.53 -2.27 13.75
C GLU A 204 20.28 -1.36 13.70
N ARG A 205 20.29 -0.25 12.94
CA ARG A 205 19.22 0.74 12.82
C ARG A 205 18.50 0.75 11.45
N ASP A 206 18.97 -0.04 10.47
CA ASP A 206 18.46 -0.05 9.08
C ASP A 206 17.49 -1.24 8.83
N LYS A 207 16.62 -1.19 7.80
CA LYS A 207 15.71 -2.30 7.47
C LYS A 207 16.46 -3.47 6.81
N LEU A 208 15.86 -4.66 6.80
CA LEU A 208 16.48 -5.92 6.34
C LEU A 208 16.95 -5.93 4.88
N ASP A 209 16.38 -5.05 4.04
CA ASP A 209 16.62 -4.94 2.60
C ASP A 209 17.49 -3.73 2.19
N ASP A 210 18.05 -3.00 3.17
CA ASP A 210 18.83 -1.79 2.94
C ASP A 210 20.32 -2.09 2.62
N ILE A 211 20.84 -1.41 1.60
CA ILE A 211 22.25 -1.36 1.20
C ILE A 211 22.82 0.05 1.41
N LYS A 212 24.07 0.12 1.91
CA LYS A 212 24.81 1.37 2.03
C LYS A 212 25.69 1.56 0.81
N ILE A 213 25.67 2.76 0.27
CA ILE A 213 26.47 3.14 -0.88
C ILE A 213 27.53 4.17 -0.47
N ARG A 214 28.57 4.28 -1.28
CA ARG A 214 29.52 5.39 -1.22
C ARG A 214 29.53 6.09 -2.57
N ARG A 215 29.62 7.41 -2.50
CA ARG A 215 29.71 8.25 -3.70
C ARG A 215 31.13 8.20 -4.23
N ILE A 216 31.26 8.35 -5.54
CA ILE A 216 32.58 8.40 -6.17
C ILE A 216 33.27 9.71 -5.75
N PRO A 217 34.52 9.66 -5.26
CA PRO A 217 35.24 10.85 -4.84
C PRO A 217 35.30 11.93 -5.93
N CYS A 218 35.07 13.20 -5.56
CA CYS A 218 35.02 14.31 -6.52
C CYS A 218 36.33 14.46 -7.31
N GLU A 219 37.47 14.22 -6.66
CA GLU A 219 38.82 14.26 -7.25
C GLU A 219 39.03 13.23 -8.38
N ILE A 220 38.23 12.18 -8.40
CA ILE A 220 38.24 11.11 -9.41
C ILE A 220 37.20 11.40 -10.48
N ASN A 221 36.04 11.91 -10.08
CA ASN A 221 35.04 12.43 -11.02
C ASN A 221 35.64 13.52 -11.92
N GLU A 222 36.46 14.42 -11.35
CA GLU A 222 37.18 15.47 -12.08
C GLU A 222 38.28 14.95 -13.03
N LYS A 223 38.79 13.73 -12.81
CA LYS A 223 39.85 13.12 -13.63
C LYS A 223 39.32 12.33 -14.83
N PHE A 224 38.12 11.74 -14.72
CA PHE A 224 37.60 10.77 -15.71
C PHE A 224 36.26 11.16 -16.32
N SER A 225 35.51 12.07 -15.72
CA SER A 225 34.31 12.61 -16.34
C SER A 225 34.70 13.83 -17.15
N TYR A 226 34.42 13.81 -18.46
CA TYR A 226 34.20 15.07 -19.16
C TYR A 226 33.08 15.79 -18.41
N PRO A 227 33.26 17.05 -17.98
CA PRO A 227 32.18 17.79 -17.38
C PRO A 227 31.05 17.80 -18.40
N ILE A 228 29.95 17.12 -18.11
CA ILE A 228 28.72 17.57 -18.73
C ILE A 228 28.52 18.98 -18.19
N LEU A 229 28.65 19.94 -19.10
CA LEU A 229 27.87 21.17 -19.07
C LEU A 229 26.40 20.76 -19.01
N LEU A 230 25.93 20.32 -17.84
CA LEU A 230 24.51 20.20 -17.54
C LEU A 230 24.08 21.65 -17.36
N PRO A 231 23.34 22.25 -18.31
CA PRO A 231 22.88 23.63 -18.16
C PRO A 231 22.08 23.79 -16.84
N SER A 232 21.46 22.70 -16.37
CA SER A 232 20.69 22.59 -15.13
C SER A 232 21.51 22.60 -13.83
N ILE A 233 22.83 22.37 -13.85
CA ILE A 233 23.66 22.32 -12.61
C ILE A 233 24.53 23.56 -12.44
N LEU A 234 24.93 24.23 -13.52
CA LEU A 234 25.51 25.58 -13.46
C LEU A 234 24.47 26.60 -12.96
N GLU A 235 23.20 26.43 -13.30
CA GLU A 235 22.14 27.28 -12.76
C GLU A 235 21.97 27.13 -11.24
N ASN A 236 22.17 25.95 -10.64
CA ASN A 236 21.96 25.78 -9.19
C ASN A 236 23.13 26.26 -8.31
N ARG A 237 24.39 26.22 -8.79
CA ARG A 237 25.52 26.82 -8.05
C ARG A 237 25.63 28.32 -8.27
N ILE A 238 25.27 28.82 -9.46
CA ILE A 238 25.15 30.27 -9.69
C ILE A 238 23.87 30.82 -9.04
N GLN A 239 22.81 30.04 -8.80
CA GLN A 239 21.60 30.47 -8.05
C GLN A 239 21.78 30.66 -6.54
N SER A 240 22.94 30.34 -5.97
CA SER A 240 23.29 30.96 -4.67
C SER A 240 23.64 32.46 -4.82
N ARG A 241 23.71 32.99 -6.05
CA ARG A 241 23.89 34.40 -6.40
C ARG A 241 23.16 34.94 -7.67
N SER A 242 22.34 34.18 -8.40
CA SER A 242 21.53 34.75 -9.49
C SER A 242 20.24 33.98 -9.78
N ILE A 243 19.11 34.61 -9.43
CA ILE A 243 17.83 34.66 -10.17
C ILE A 243 17.65 33.56 -11.23
N THR A 244 16.75 32.61 -10.95
CA THR A 244 16.09 31.75 -11.94
C THR A 244 15.46 32.64 -13.01
N THR A 245 15.71 32.41 -14.29
CA THR A 245 15.08 33.18 -15.38
C THR A 245 13.61 32.75 -15.50
N GLN A 246 12.75 33.25 -14.61
CA GLN A 246 11.30 33.12 -14.74
C GLN A 246 10.85 33.71 -16.08
N SER A 247 9.79 33.16 -16.68
CA SER A 247 9.18 33.73 -17.87
C SER A 247 8.89 35.22 -17.67
N ILE A 248 9.25 36.06 -18.66
CA ILE A 248 8.98 37.50 -18.63
C ILE A 248 7.49 37.77 -18.37
N VAL A 249 6.60 36.92 -18.91
CA VAL A 249 5.14 37.03 -18.73
C VAL A 249 4.75 36.75 -17.27
N GLU A 250 5.31 35.72 -16.64
CA GLU A 250 5.06 35.37 -15.24
C GLU A 250 5.52 36.49 -14.30
N ILE A 251 6.75 36.98 -14.47
CA ILE A 251 7.31 38.08 -13.66
C ILE A 251 6.40 39.30 -13.76
N ASN A 252 6.01 39.67 -14.98
CA ASN A 252 5.13 40.82 -15.21
C ASN A 252 3.76 40.61 -14.56
N TYR A 253 3.19 39.40 -14.66
CA TYR A 253 1.91 39.06 -14.03
C TYR A 253 1.97 39.21 -12.51
N ILE A 254 2.98 38.62 -11.86
CA ILE A 254 3.19 38.69 -10.41
C ILE A 254 3.38 40.14 -9.95
N ASN A 255 4.22 40.91 -10.67
CA ASN A 255 4.48 42.32 -10.33
C ASN A 255 3.21 43.17 -10.42
N LYS A 256 2.39 42.98 -11.45
CA LYS A 256 1.12 43.73 -11.60
C LYS A 256 0.11 43.40 -10.51
N TRP A 257 0.03 42.14 -10.08
CA TRP A 257 -0.75 41.79 -8.88
C TRP A 257 -0.21 42.45 -7.60
N GLY A 258 1.13 42.58 -7.48
CA GLY A 258 1.77 43.32 -6.40
C GLY A 258 1.43 44.81 -6.41
N ASP A 259 1.40 45.43 -7.59
CA ASP A 259 1.02 46.84 -7.76
C ASP A 259 -0.47 47.05 -7.47
N LEU A 260 -1.34 46.16 -7.97
CA LEU A 260 -2.78 46.18 -7.68
C LEU A 260 -3.04 46.07 -6.16
N SER A 261 -2.32 45.18 -5.47
CA SER A 261 -2.44 45.02 -4.02
C SER A 261 -2.10 46.30 -3.24
N LYS A 262 -1.09 47.06 -3.70
CA LYS A 262 -0.75 48.35 -3.10
C LYS A 262 -1.81 49.41 -3.40
N ALA A 263 -2.26 49.51 -4.65
CA ALA A 263 -3.27 50.47 -5.07
C ALA A 263 -4.59 50.30 -4.30
N ILE A 264 -5.10 49.06 -4.19
CA ILE A 264 -6.31 48.75 -3.41
C ILE A 264 -6.12 49.09 -1.93
N SER A 265 -4.97 48.74 -1.34
CA SER A 265 -4.70 49.07 0.07
C SER A 265 -4.57 50.58 0.33
N GLY A 266 -4.17 51.34 -0.69
CA GLY A 266 -4.03 52.81 -0.66
C GLY A 266 -5.28 53.58 -1.09
N ASN A 267 -6.37 52.90 -1.46
CA ASN A 267 -7.55 53.51 -2.11
C ASN A 267 -7.22 54.33 -3.37
N GLU A 268 -6.26 53.86 -4.17
CA GLU A 268 -5.86 54.48 -5.45
C GLU A 268 -6.64 53.87 -6.64
N ASP A 269 -6.77 54.59 -7.76
CA ASP A 269 -7.40 54.05 -8.98
C ASP A 269 -6.53 52.94 -9.58
N ALA A 270 -7.08 51.73 -9.63
CA ALA A 270 -6.38 50.54 -10.10
C ALA A 270 -6.90 50.00 -11.44
N THR A 271 -7.74 50.77 -12.14
CA THR A 271 -8.43 50.31 -13.36
C THR A 271 -7.46 49.92 -14.48
N GLU A 272 -6.40 50.70 -14.69
CA GLU A 272 -5.39 50.42 -15.72
C GLU A 272 -4.57 49.16 -15.39
N ILE A 273 -4.16 49.01 -14.12
CA ILE A 273 -3.42 47.84 -13.63
C ILE A 273 -4.26 46.56 -13.82
N LEU A 274 -5.56 46.62 -13.50
CA LEU A 274 -6.45 45.49 -13.66
C LEU A 274 -6.67 45.10 -15.13
N ASN A 275 -6.72 46.08 -16.04
CA ASN A 275 -6.81 45.81 -17.49
C ASN A 275 -5.53 45.19 -18.05
N GLU A 276 -4.35 45.49 -17.48
CA GLU A 276 -3.10 44.81 -17.83
C GLU A 276 -3.06 43.38 -17.29
N ILE A 277 -3.53 43.16 -16.06
CA ILE A 277 -3.72 41.80 -15.50
C ILE A 277 -4.64 40.96 -16.39
N ASP A 278 -5.74 41.53 -16.90
CA ASP A 278 -6.67 40.85 -17.81
C ASP A 278 -6.02 40.38 -19.12
N LYS A 279 -5.03 41.13 -19.63
CA LYS A 279 -4.26 40.74 -20.82
C LYS A 279 -3.26 39.65 -20.49
N LEU A 280 -2.51 39.81 -19.39
CA LEU A 280 -1.45 38.89 -19.00
C LEU A 280 -1.97 37.52 -18.56
N ARG A 281 -3.12 37.46 -17.88
CA ARG A 281 -3.74 36.18 -17.46
C ARG A 281 -4.08 35.25 -18.62
N LYS A 282 -4.33 35.78 -19.82
CA LYS A 282 -4.58 34.97 -21.03
C LYS A 282 -3.31 34.27 -21.53
N GLN A 283 -2.15 34.84 -21.21
CA GLN A 283 -0.85 34.28 -21.58
C GLN A 283 -0.25 33.41 -20.46
N TYR A 284 -0.69 33.59 -19.21
CA TYR A 284 -0.30 32.81 -18.03
C TYR A 284 -1.53 32.26 -17.27
N PRO A 285 -2.26 31.30 -17.84
CA PRO A 285 -3.49 30.75 -17.27
C PRO A 285 -3.27 29.84 -16.05
N TYR A 286 -2.06 29.28 -15.87
CA TYR A 286 -1.72 28.37 -14.78
C TYR A 286 -0.81 29.05 -13.76
N VAL A 287 -1.42 29.75 -12.81
CA VAL A 287 -0.72 30.58 -11.83
C VAL A 287 -0.17 29.73 -10.68
N LYS A 288 1.16 29.76 -10.45
CA LYS A 288 1.80 29.07 -9.32
C LYS A 288 1.76 29.84 -8.00
N SER A 289 2.04 31.14 -7.98
CA SER A 289 2.03 31.95 -6.75
C SER A 289 0.79 32.83 -6.69
N VAL A 290 0.04 32.76 -5.58
CA VAL A 290 -1.21 33.51 -5.37
C VAL A 290 -1.17 34.43 -4.15
N LEU A 291 0.02 34.80 -3.69
CA LEU A 291 0.23 35.58 -2.47
C LEU A 291 -0.48 36.94 -2.50
N TYR A 292 -0.41 37.65 -3.64
CA TYR A 292 -1.01 38.98 -3.77
C TYR A 292 -2.52 38.91 -3.90
N GLN A 293 -3.04 37.90 -4.59
CA GLN A 293 -4.46 37.59 -4.71
C GLN A 293 -5.05 37.34 -3.31
N GLU A 294 -4.37 36.56 -2.46
CA GLU A 294 -4.75 36.33 -1.08
C GLU A 294 -4.78 37.63 -0.25
N ARG A 295 -3.78 38.50 -0.41
CA ARG A 295 -3.75 39.82 0.24
C ARG A 295 -4.90 40.71 -0.18
N ILE A 296 -5.22 40.74 -1.48
CA ILE A 296 -6.33 41.53 -2.03
C ILE A 296 -7.66 41.03 -1.51
N ILE A 297 -7.92 39.72 -1.56
CA ILE A 297 -9.13 39.11 -0.99
C ILE A 297 -9.29 39.53 0.47
N ASN A 298 -8.23 39.37 1.27
CA ASN A 298 -8.26 39.73 2.69
C ASN A 298 -8.46 41.22 2.94
N ALA A 299 -7.89 42.09 2.09
CA ALA A 299 -8.08 43.54 2.18
C ALA A 299 -9.53 43.93 1.87
N LEU A 300 -10.08 43.42 0.77
CA LEU A 300 -11.45 43.72 0.32
C LEU A 300 -12.50 43.23 1.32
N LEU A 301 -12.33 42.04 1.88
CA LEU A 301 -13.23 41.49 2.92
C LEU A 301 -13.26 42.35 4.19
N ARG A 302 -12.20 43.12 4.48
CA ARG A 302 -12.09 44.00 5.65
C ARG A 302 -12.55 45.43 5.39
N MET A 303 -12.73 45.84 4.14
CA MET A 303 -13.21 47.19 3.82
C MET A 303 -14.56 47.44 4.46
N GLU A 304 -14.82 48.66 4.93
CA GLU A 304 -16.11 49.04 5.53
C GLU A 304 -17.11 49.57 4.50
N ASN A 305 -16.61 50.13 3.40
CA ASN A 305 -17.40 50.73 2.32
C ASN A 305 -17.86 49.69 1.28
N GLN A 306 -18.85 50.07 0.48
CA GLN A 306 -19.29 49.29 -0.68
C GLN A 306 -18.19 49.26 -1.75
N TRP A 307 -17.95 48.09 -2.33
CA TRP A 307 -16.91 47.90 -3.35
C TRP A 307 -17.29 48.60 -4.66
N SER A 308 -16.31 49.25 -5.27
CA SER A 308 -16.35 49.76 -6.63
C SER A 308 -16.33 48.62 -7.66
N ALA A 309 -16.73 48.89 -8.90
CA ALA A 309 -16.67 47.91 -9.99
C ALA A 309 -15.24 47.37 -10.24
N CYS A 310 -14.21 48.20 -10.01
CA CYS A 310 -12.82 47.76 -10.10
C CYS A 310 -12.47 46.75 -9.00
N GLU A 311 -12.90 47.00 -7.77
CA GLU A 311 -12.67 46.11 -6.62
C GLU A 311 -13.46 44.79 -6.75
N GLN A 312 -14.70 44.85 -7.23
CA GLN A 312 -15.49 43.66 -7.56
C GLN A 312 -14.77 42.78 -8.59
N ARG A 313 -14.28 43.37 -9.70
CA ARG A 313 -13.53 42.63 -10.73
C ARG A 313 -12.20 42.08 -10.19
N ALA A 314 -11.47 42.87 -9.39
CA ALA A 314 -10.22 42.42 -8.76
C ALA A 314 -10.44 41.23 -7.81
N PHE A 315 -11.53 41.25 -7.04
CA PHE A 315 -11.93 40.15 -6.16
C PHE A 315 -12.20 38.87 -6.96
N ILE A 316 -13.00 38.96 -8.02
CA ILE A 316 -13.34 37.81 -8.86
C ILE A 316 -12.10 37.21 -9.53
N TYR A 317 -11.22 38.05 -10.10
CA TYR A 317 -9.99 37.57 -10.74
C TYR A 317 -9.06 36.90 -9.71
N ALA A 318 -8.94 37.46 -8.51
CA ALA A 318 -8.14 36.89 -7.43
C ALA A 318 -8.68 35.52 -6.98
N LEU A 319 -10.00 35.38 -6.88
CA LEU A 319 -10.63 34.09 -6.56
C LEU A 319 -10.41 33.07 -7.67
N GLN A 320 -10.48 33.48 -8.93
CA GLN A 320 -10.29 32.60 -10.08
C GLN A 320 -8.86 32.00 -10.12
N ASP A 321 -7.82 32.82 -9.89
CA ASP A 321 -6.43 32.35 -9.79
C ASP A 321 -6.23 31.37 -8.61
N ARG A 322 -7.02 31.54 -7.54
CA ARG A 322 -7.02 30.64 -6.38
C ARG A 322 -7.92 29.41 -6.56
N GLY A 323 -8.73 29.35 -7.62
CA GLY A 323 -9.72 28.30 -7.83
C GLY A 323 -10.91 28.34 -6.85
N LEU A 324 -11.11 29.44 -6.13
CA LEU A 324 -12.16 29.62 -5.13
C LEU A 324 -13.38 30.31 -5.76
N TRP A 325 -14.51 30.36 -5.04
CA TRP A 325 -15.69 31.10 -5.46
C TRP A 325 -16.36 31.85 -4.30
N PRO A 326 -17.12 32.93 -4.56
CA PRO A 326 -17.57 33.84 -3.51
C PRO A 326 -18.39 33.19 -2.39
N THR A 327 -19.23 32.19 -2.70
CA THR A 327 -20.08 31.55 -1.68
C THR A 327 -19.30 30.81 -0.59
N LEU A 328 -18.01 30.52 -0.79
CA LEU A 328 -17.13 29.99 0.27
C LEU A 328 -16.88 30.99 1.40
N PHE A 329 -17.16 32.28 1.17
CA PHE A 329 -16.96 33.37 2.14
C PHE A 329 -18.28 33.84 2.78
N GLY A 330 -19.40 33.17 2.50
CA GLY A 330 -20.73 33.54 3.02
C GLY A 330 -21.33 34.77 2.34
N GLU A 331 -22.20 35.49 3.06
CA GLU A 331 -22.81 36.72 2.56
C GLU A 331 -21.78 37.85 2.48
N LEU A 332 -21.70 38.51 1.31
CA LEU A 332 -20.79 39.63 1.05
C LEU A 332 -21.58 40.93 0.84
N PRO A 333 -22.20 41.51 1.89
CA PRO A 333 -23.11 42.66 1.74
C PRO A 333 -22.45 43.90 1.14
N LYS A 334 -21.13 44.04 1.32
CA LYS A 334 -20.33 45.16 0.80
C LYS A 334 -19.95 45.00 -0.67
N ALA A 335 -20.04 43.79 -1.21
CA ALA A 335 -19.66 43.50 -2.59
C ALA A 335 -20.64 44.06 -3.62
N GLY A 336 -21.86 44.44 -3.22
CA GLY A 336 -22.92 44.81 -4.16
C GLY A 336 -23.36 43.61 -5.02
N ASP A 337 -23.91 43.88 -6.21
CA ASP A 337 -24.24 42.83 -7.17
C ASP A 337 -22.98 42.40 -7.95
N LEU A 338 -22.50 41.19 -7.68
CA LEU A 338 -21.34 40.63 -8.39
C LEU A 338 -21.72 40.01 -9.76
N ASN A 339 -23.01 39.93 -10.11
CA ASN A 339 -23.47 39.36 -11.37
C ASN A 339 -23.03 40.16 -12.60
N ASP A 340 -22.59 41.41 -12.40
CA ASP A 340 -22.04 42.27 -13.46
C ASP A 340 -20.65 41.82 -13.95
N VAL A 341 -20.00 40.86 -13.27
CA VAL A 341 -18.70 40.30 -13.66
C VAL A 341 -18.89 38.95 -14.38
N PRO A 342 -18.67 38.84 -15.71
CA PRO A 342 -18.96 37.63 -16.49
C PRO A 342 -18.31 36.34 -15.97
N GLU A 343 -17.08 36.44 -15.45
CA GLU A 343 -16.30 35.30 -14.95
C GLU A 343 -16.94 34.63 -13.72
N LEU A 344 -17.77 35.36 -12.96
CA LEU A 344 -18.48 34.81 -11.80
C LEU A 344 -19.40 33.65 -12.22
N LYS A 345 -20.07 33.77 -13.37
CA LYS A 345 -20.98 32.72 -13.88
C LYS A 345 -20.24 31.39 -14.02
N TYR A 346 -19.03 31.43 -14.57
CA TYR A 346 -18.21 30.23 -14.75
C TYR A 346 -17.76 29.61 -13.42
N MET A 347 -17.31 30.44 -12.48
CA MET A 347 -16.89 29.97 -11.16
C MET A 347 -18.05 29.29 -10.41
N MET A 348 -19.25 29.84 -10.54
CA MET A 348 -20.45 29.25 -9.95
C MET A 348 -20.89 27.98 -10.67
N LEU A 349 -20.75 27.92 -12.00
CA LEU A 349 -20.97 26.70 -12.76
C LEU A 349 -20.05 25.56 -12.29
N ARG A 350 -18.76 25.84 -12.13
CA ARG A 350 -17.77 24.88 -11.63
C ARG A 350 -18.09 24.44 -10.20
N ALA A 351 -18.48 25.36 -9.33
CA ALA A 351 -18.90 25.03 -7.96
C ALA A 351 -20.09 24.05 -7.97
N LEU A 352 -21.08 24.27 -8.85
CA LEU A 352 -22.22 23.38 -9.03
C LEU A 352 -21.81 22.01 -9.59
N THR A 353 -20.83 21.97 -10.50
CA THR A 353 -20.25 20.71 -10.99
C THR A 353 -19.59 19.92 -9.85
N PHE A 354 -18.81 20.57 -8.99
CA PHE A 354 -18.21 19.90 -7.83
C PHE A 354 -19.23 19.42 -6.78
N ALA A 355 -20.31 20.19 -6.60
CA ALA A 355 -21.42 19.81 -5.73
C ALA A 355 -22.31 18.69 -6.30
N CYS A 356 -22.08 18.26 -7.55
CA CYS A 356 -22.87 17.23 -8.23
C CYS A 356 -24.40 17.51 -8.30
N GLY A 357 -24.80 18.78 -8.22
CA GLY A 357 -26.12 19.25 -8.67
C GLY A 357 -27.20 19.47 -7.60
N THR A 358 -26.96 20.29 -6.59
CA THR A 358 -28.05 21.09 -6.01
C THR A 358 -28.43 22.18 -7.02
N THR A 359 -29.65 22.10 -7.53
CA THR A 359 -30.17 22.95 -8.61
C THR A 359 -30.42 24.37 -8.13
N ASP A 360 -29.45 25.27 -8.35
CA ASP A 360 -29.76 26.69 -8.47
C ASP A 360 -30.20 26.97 -9.92
N GLU A 361 -31.51 27.19 -10.13
CA GLU A 361 -32.11 27.41 -11.45
C GLU A 361 -31.49 28.61 -12.20
N LYS A 362 -30.77 29.49 -11.49
CA LYS A 362 -30.08 30.65 -12.07
C LYS A 362 -28.89 30.31 -12.96
N TYR A 363 -28.26 29.14 -12.77
CA TYR A 363 -27.02 28.77 -13.48
C TYR A 363 -27.22 27.49 -14.30
N THR A 364 -28.01 27.60 -15.37
CA THR A 364 -28.19 26.53 -16.37
C THR A 364 -26.93 26.32 -17.21
N ILE A 365 -26.50 25.06 -17.39
CA ILE A 365 -25.38 24.73 -18.26
C ILE A 365 -25.80 24.85 -19.73
N GLU A 366 -25.11 25.71 -20.48
CA GLU A 366 -25.32 25.91 -21.91
C GLU A 366 -24.56 24.85 -22.73
N ARG A 367 -25.30 23.84 -23.22
CA ARG A 367 -24.75 22.75 -24.06
C ARG A 367 -24.07 23.20 -25.36
N ASN A 368 -24.30 24.43 -25.80
CA ASN A 368 -23.80 24.92 -27.09
C ASN A 368 -22.39 25.54 -27.00
N THR A 369 -21.78 25.56 -25.81
CA THR A 369 -20.44 26.11 -25.57
C THR A 369 -19.47 24.99 -25.18
N ASP A 370 -18.19 25.11 -25.56
CA ASP A 370 -17.16 24.13 -25.17
C ASP A 370 -17.04 24.01 -23.64
N GLU A 371 -17.15 25.15 -22.94
CA GLU A 371 -17.15 25.24 -21.49
C GLU A 371 -18.33 24.48 -20.88
N GLY A 372 -19.55 24.75 -21.34
CA GLY A 372 -20.73 24.06 -20.85
C GLY A 372 -20.72 22.57 -21.15
N MET A 373 -20.23 22.16 -22.31
CA MET A 373 -20.04 20.73 -22.63
C MET A 373 -19.01 20.09 -21.70
N TYR A 374 -17.89 20.75 -21.44
CA TYR A 374 -16.86 20.26 -20.52
C TYR A 374 -17.38 20.06 -19.10
N GLU A 375 -18.11 21.05 -18.56
CA GLU A 375 -18.72 20.94 -17.22
C GLU A 375 -19.77 19.82 -17.14
N LEU A 376 -20.56 19.58 -18.20
CA LEU A 376 -21.50 18.46 -18.26
C LEU A 376 -20.78 17.12 -18.24
N ILE A 377 -19.72 16.97 -19.04
CA ILE A 377 -18.91 15.75 -19.08
C ILE A 377 -18.33 15.44 -17.70
N LEU A 378 -17.75 16.45 -17.03
CA LEU A 378 -17.23 16.30 -15.66
C LEU A 378 -18.31 15.93 -14.65
N ARG A 379 -19.51 16.51 -14.77
CA ARG A 379 -20.63 16.18 -13.87
C ARG A 379 -21.04 14.72 -14.00
N GLU A 380 -21.12 14.20 -15.21
CA GLU A 380 -21.42 12.77 -15.43
C GLU A 380 -20.25 11.89 -14.94
N ALA A 381 -19.00 12.33 -15.12
CA ALA A 381 -17.83 11.63 -14.57
C ALA A 381 -17.88 11.52 -13.03
N TYR A 382 -18.20 12.62 -12.33
CA TYR A 382 -18.28 12.66 -10.87
C TYR A 382 -19.50 11.91 -10.33
N ARG A 383 -20.57 11.80 -11.11
CA ARG A 383 -21.73 10.93 -10.81
C ARG A 383 -21.50 9.46 -11.15
N PHE A 384 -20.35 9.11 -11.73
CA PHE A 384 -20.02 7.77 -12.21
C PHE A 384 -20.96 7.26 -13.31
N GLU A 385 -21.52 8.18 -14.10
CA GLU A 385 -22.44 7.92 -15.23
C GLU A 385 -21.65 7.84 -16.55
N PHE A 386 -20.81 6.81 -16.68
CA PHE A 386 -19.81 6.71 -17.74
C PHE A 386 -20.39 6.56 -19.16
N ASP A 387 -21.55 5.91 -19.32
CA ASP A 387 -22.21 5.83 -20.63
C ASP A 387 -22.62 7.22 -21.14
N LYS A 388 -23.23 8.04 -20.27
CA LYS A 388 -23.59 9.44 -20.61
C LYS A 388 -22.35 10.31 -20.82
N MET A 389 -21.31 10.10 -20.01
CA MET A 389 -20.02 10.76 -20.19
C MET A 389 -19.46 10.47 -21.60
N TYR A 390 -19.48 9.22 -22.03
CA TYR A 390 -19.03 8.78 -23.34
C TYR A 390 -19.87 9.40 -24.48
N GLU A 391 -21.20 9.38 -24.36
CA GLU A 391 -22.11 10.04 -25.31
C GLU A 391 -21.80 11.54 -25.49
N LEU A 392 -21.62 12.26 -24.38
CA LEU A 392 -21.31 13.69 -24.38
C LEU A 392 -19.94 13.98 -25.01
N ILE A 393 -18.93 13.16 -24.72
CA ILE A 393 -17.58 13.30 -25.30
C ILE A 393 -17.62 13.13 -26.82
N ASN A 394 -18.37 12.14 -27.31
CA ASN A 394 -18.51 11.88 -28.74
C ASN A 394 -19.29 12.98 -29.48
N ALA A 395 -20.28 13.59 -28.81
CA ALA A 395 -21.02 14.71 -29.36
C ALA A 395 -20.23 16.02 -29.37
N TRP A 396 -19.16 16.12 -28.58
CA TRP A 396 -18.39 17.35 -28.40
C TRP A 396 -17.28 17.48 -29.46
N ASN A 397 -17.31 18.54 -30.28
CA ASN A 397 -16.30 18.80 -31.32
C ASN A 397 -15.54 20.12 -31.05
N PRO A 398 -14.65 20.14 -30.04
CA PRO A 398 -13.93 21.34 -29.63
C PRO A 398 -12.77 21.70 -30.56
N SER A 399 -12.29 22.94 -30.43
CA SER A 399 -11.02 23.40 -31.01
C SER A 399 -10.13 24.09 -29.96
N GLY A 400 -8.87 24.33 -30.30
CA GLY A 400 -7.93 25.01 -29.39
C GLY A 400 -7.65 24.20 -28.12
N VAL A 401 -7.58 24.89 -26.96
CA VAL A 401 -7.28 24.26 -25.65
C VAL A 401 -8.33 23.22 -25.25
N TRP A 402 -9.56 23.34 -25.73
CA TRP A 402 -10.63 22.38 -25.45
C TRP A 402 -10.40 21.03 -26.13
N ALA A 403 -9.77 21.01 -27.31
CA ALA A 403 -9.34 19.76 -27.95
C ALA A 403 -8.29 19.02 -27.12
N VAL A 404 -7.41 19.76 -26.44
CA VAL A 404 -6.43 19.21 -25.49
C VAL A 404 -7.13 18.54 -24.31
N LYS A 405 -8.14 19.19 -23.71
CA LYS A 405 -8.91 18.62 -22.60
C LYS A 405 -9.72 17.40 -23.03
N LYS A 406 -10.30 17.42 -24.24
CA LYS A 406 -11.02 16.27 -24.80
C LYS A 406 -10.10 15.06 -25.01
N ALA A 407 -8.85 15.26 -25.42
CA ALA A 407 -7.94 14.17 -25.75
C ALA A 407 -7.75 13.17 -24.60
N LEU A 408 -7.53 13.66 -23.37
CA LEU A 408 -7.37 12.77 -22.21
C LEU A 408 -8.68 12.05 -21.87
N LEU A 409 -9.82 12.75 -21.96
CA LEU A 409 -11.15 12.20 -21.66
C LEU A 409 -11.57 11.10 -22.64
N VAL A 410 -11.33 11.30 -23.95
CA VAL A 410 -11.58 10.27 -24.97
C VAL A 410 -10.69 9.05 -24.72
N ASN A 411 -9.42 9.29 -24.39
CA ASN A 411 -8.45 8.24 -24.15
C ASN A 411 -8.76 7.35 -22.93
N LEU A 412 -9.70 7.76 -22.06
CA LEU A 412 -10.22 6.90 -21.00
C LEU A 412 -11.01 5.69 -21.54
N PHE A 413 -11.60 5.83 -22.75
CA PHE A 413 -12.42 4.82 -23.40
C PHE A 413 -11.73 4.19 -24.62
N GLY A 414 -10.74 4.86 -25.19
CA GLY A 414 -9.92 4.34 -26.29
C GLY A 414 -9.14 5.43 -27.01
N LYS A 415 -8.14 5.03 -27.80
CA LYS A 415 -7.34 5.97 -28.59
C LYS A 415 -8.17 6.54 -29.75
N ASP A 416 -8.05 7.83 -29.98
CA ASP A 416 -8.66 8.56 -31.10
C ASP A 416 -7.57 9.37 -31.83
N GLU A 417 -7.33 9.07 -33.11
CA GLU A 417 -6.27 9.71 -33.90
C GLU A 417 -6.66 11.12 -34.38
N ASP A 418 -7.95 11.39 -34.54
CA ASP A 418 -8.45 12.69 -35.01
C ASP A 418 -8.29 13.74 -33.90
N ILE A 419 -8.56 13.36 -32.64
CA ILE A 419 -8.32 14.26 -31.51
C ILE A 419 -6.82 14.48 -31.27
N LEU A 420 -5.98 13.44 -31.41
CA LEU A 420 -4.52 13.59 -31.32
C LEU A 420 -3.97 14.53 -32.39
N SER A 421 -4.49 14.44 -33.62
CA SER A 421 -4.16 15.36 -34.70
C SER A 421 -4.52 16.80 -34.34
N SER A 422 -5.67 17.02 -33.72
CA SER A 422 -6.11 18.34 -33.24
C SER A 422 -5.21 18.88 -32.11
N VAL A 423 -4.75 18.03 -31.20
CA VAL A 423 -3.77 18.40 -30.16
C VAL A 423 -2.43 18.78 -30.78
N LYS A 424 -1.97 18.06 -31.81
CA LYS A 424 -0.73 18.39 -32.52
C LYS A 424 -0.81 19.76 -33.20
N VAL A 425 -1.93 20.10 -33.83
CA VAL A 425 -2.17 21.45 -34.38
C VAL A 425 -2.09 22.52 -33.29
N PHE A 426 -2.65 22.26 -32.10
CA PHE A 426 -2.54 23.17 -30.96
C PHE A 426 -1.08 23.35 -30.49
N LEU A 427 -0.29 22.28 -30.48
CA LEU A 427 1.12 22.30 -30.09
C LEU A 427 2.02 23.09 -31.04
N GLU A 428 1.76 22.98 -32.35
CA GLU A 428 2.54 23.65 -33.40
C GLU A 428 2.26 25.15 -33.49
N ASN A 429 1.09 25.62 -33.04
CA ASN A 429 0.75 27.02 -33.03
C ASN A 429 1.46 27.78 -31.88
N LYS A 430 2.48 28.57 -32.24
CA LYS A 430 3.30 29.35 -31.29
C LYS A 430 2.58 30.55 -30.66
N ASP A 431 1.41 30.95 -31.15
CA ASP A 431 0.60 32.03 -30.55
C ASP A 431 -0.14 31.58 -29.29
N ASN A 432 -0.29 30.26 -29.09
CA ASN A 432 -0.88 29.69 -27.88
C ASN A 432 0.03 29.89 -26.66
N SER A 433 -0.54 29.96 -25.45
CA SER A 433 0.23 30.09 -24.22
C SER A 433 1.28 28.99 -24.11
N ALA A 434 2.52 29.35 -23.79
CA ALA A 434 3.60 28.40 -23.58
C ALA A 434 3.27 27.39 -22.46
N SER A 435 2.56 27.83 -21.42
CA SER A 435 2.12 26.96 -20.32
C SER A 435 1.05 25.95 -20.76
N GLU A 436 0.11 26.35 -21.62
CA GLU A 436 -0.89 25.45 -22.20
C GLU A 436 -0.28 24.48 -23.19
N ARG A 437 0.70 24.92 -24.00
CA ARG A 437 1.47 24.05 -24.88
C ARG A 437 2.25 23.00 -24.09
N PHE A 438 2.79 23.34 -22.92
CA PHE A 438 3.48 22.37 -22.07
C PHE A 438 2.52 21.31 -21.52
N VAL A 439 1.36 21.72 -20.97
CA VAL A 439 0.30 20.77 -20.55
C VAL A 439 -0.16 19.90 -21.73
N ALA A 440 -0.34 20.48 -22.91
CA ALA A 440 -0.73 19.74 -24.12
C ALA A 440 0.35 18.73 -24.54
N SER A 441 1.64 19.04 -24.39
CA SER A 441 2.73 18.09 -24.69
C SER A 441 2.70 16.90 -23.74
N LEU A 442 2.44 17.13 -22.45
CA LEU A 442 2.25 16.07 -21.46
C LEU A 442 1.06 15.17 -21.82
N ILE A 443 -0.11 15.77 -22.11
CA ILE A 443 -1.31 15.02 -22.50
C ILE A 443 -1.07 14.24 -23.79
N TYR A 444 -0.44 14.84 -24.80
CA TYR A 444 -0.14 14.16 -26.07
C TYR A 444 0.81 12.98 -25.87
N ASN A 445 1.86 13.12 -25.05
CA ASN A 445 2.77 12.02 -24.73
C ASN A 445 2.05 10.87 -24.02
N VAL A 446 1.17 11.18 -23.06
CA VAL A 446 0.39 10.17 -22.31
C VAL A 446 -0.65 9.47 -23.21
N THR A 447 -1.31 10.22 -24.09
CA THR A 447 -2.41 9.71 -24.92
C THR A 447 -1.95 9.02 -26.20
N SER A 448 -0.81 9.40 -26.77
CA SER A 448 -0.25 8.78 -27.97
C SER A 448 0.25 7.35 -27.75
N GLN A 449 0.63 7.01 -26.52
CA GLN A 449 1.22 5.72 -26.12
C GLN A 449 2.45 5.31 -26.96
N GLN A 450 3.16 6.28 -27.54
CA GLN A 450 4.35 6.03 -28.35
C GLN A 450 5.62 6.02 -27.48
N PHE A 451 6.52 5.08 -27.78
CA PHE A 451 7.87 5.04 -27.20
C PHE A 451 8.93 5.06 -28.32
N PRO A 452 9.91 5.98 -28.30
CA PRO A 452 10.07 7.08 -27.34
C PRO A 452 8.95 8.13 -27.41
N GLN A 453 8.82 8.95 -26.37
CA GLN A 453 7.76 9.97 -26.31
C GLN A 453 7.92 11.00 -27.45
N PRO A 454 6.82 11.36 -28.14
CA PRO A 454 6.89 12.17 -29.36
C PRO A 454 7.17 13.67 -29.12
N CYS A 455 6.78 14.23 -27.97
CA CYS A 455 7.05 15.62 -27.61
C CYS A 455 8.19 15.71 -26.60
N LYS A 456 9.21 16.54 -26.90
CA LYS A 456 10.28 16.91 -25.95
C LYS A 456 9.87 18.13 -25.13
N TYR A 457 10.37 18.22 -23.89
CA TYR A 457 10.07 19.36 -22.99
C TYR A 457 11.16 20.45 -22.98
N THR A 458 12.28 20.25 -23.69
CA THR A 458 13.45 21.14 -23.67
C THR A 458 13.11 22.59 -24.03
N GLU A 459 12.25 22.82 -25.03
CA GLU A 459 11.80 24.17 -25.41
C GLU A 459 11.16 24.93 -24.24
N PHE A 460 10.41 24.24 -23.36
CA PHE A 460 9.74 24.90 -22.24
C PHE A 460 10.72 25.24 -21.11
N TRP A 461 11.64 24.32 -20.81
CA TRP A 461 12.66 24.50 -19.78
C TRP A 461 13.64 25.62 -20.13
N GLU A 462 14.11 25.68 -21.38
CA GLU A 462 14.99 26.74 -21.87
C GLU A 462 14.35 28.14 -21.82
N ASN A 463 13.02 28.20 -21.88
CA ASN A 463 12.25 29.45 -21.77
C ASN A 463 11.74 29.74 -20.34
N GLY A 464 12.18 28.97 -19.34
CA GLY A 464 11.80 29.18 -17.94
C GLY A 464 10.30 28.99 -17.67
N ILE A 465 9.62 28.15 -18.46
CA ILE A 465 8.20 27.83 -18.27
C ILE A 465 8.09 26.75 -17.19
N GLU A 466 7.25 27.02 -16.19
CA GLU A 466 7.06 26.09 -15.07
C GLU A 466 6.39 24.79 -15.50
N ALA A 467 6.96 23.66 -15.07
CA ALA A 467 6.39 22.36 -15.35
C ALA A 467 5.10 22.13 -14.54
N PRO A 468 4.12 21.38 -15.09
CA PRO A 468 2.91 21.02 -14.35
C PRO A 468 3.19 20.39 -12.97
N SER A 469 4.22 19.54 -12.88
CA SER A 469 4.65 18.90 -11.63
C SER A 469 5.17 19.90 -10.60
N ASP A 470 5.83 20.98 -11.02
CA ASP A 470 6.32 22.03 -10.12
C ASP A 470 5.19 22.87 -9.55
N ILE A 471 4.17 23.17 -10.36
CA ILE A 471 2.96 23.87 -9.91
C ILE A 471 2.20 23.01 -8.91
N ILE A 472 1.97 21.73 -9.23
CA ILE A 472 1.32 20.76 -8.33
C ILE A 472 2.05 20.65 -7.00
N SER A 473 3.38 20.47 -7.03
CA SER A 473 4.19 20.35 -5.82
C SER A 473 4.11 21.61 -4.97
N TYR A 474 4.18 22.80 -5.60
CA TYR A 474 4.08 24.07 -4.89
C TYR A 474 2.73 24.26 -4.19
N ILE A 475 1.61 23.88 -4.83
CA ILE A 475 0.28 23.93 -4.21
C ILE A 475 0.21 22.91 -3.06
N ALA A 476 0.65 21.67 -3.29
CA ALA A 476 0.58 20.59 -2.32
C ALA A 476 1.41 20.83 -1.04
N ASP A 477 2.58 21.48 -1.18
CA ASP A 477 3.43 21.85 -0.06
C ASP A 477 2.80 22.89 0.88
N ARG A 478 1.76 23.60 0.42
CA ARG A 478 1.01 24.60 1.20
C ARG A 478 -0.26 24.05 1.84
N ILE A 479 -0.68 22.82 1.54
CA ILE A 479 -1.87 22.20 2.13
C ILE A 479 -1.60 21.86 3.60
N ASP A 480 -0.63 21.00 3.87
CA ASP A 480 -0.20 20.65 5.23
C ASP A 480 1.28 20.20 5.20
N LYS A 481 2.01 20.51 6.27
CA LYS A 481 3.39 20.08 6.52
C LYS A 481 3.48 18.61 6.94
N THR A 482 2.40 17.99 7.39
CA THR A 482 2.42 16.54 7.71
C THR A 482 2.68 15.72 6.45
N LYS A 483 3.68 14.83 6.51
CA LYS A 483 3.83 13.80 5.49
C LYS A 483 2.74 12.76 5.69
N ILE A 484 1.89 12.59 4.69
CA ILE A 484 0.86 11.56 4.69
C ILE A 484 1.38 10.42 3.83
N GLN A 485 1.59 9.26 4.43
CA GLN A 485 1.63 8.00 3.68
C GLN A 485 0.32 7.27 3.97
N PRO A 486 -0.60 7.18 2.99
CA PRO A 486 -1.88 6.51 3.20
C PRO A 486 -1.61 5.05 3.58
N LYS A 487 -1.98 4.69 4.80
CA LYS A 487 -1.95 3.31 5.29
C LYS A 487 -3.33 3.01 5.84
N ILE A 488 -3.82 1.81 5.53
CA ILE A 488 -5.07 1.29 6.08
C ILE A 488 -4.99 1.39 7.61
N PHE A 489 -6.04 1.91 8.25
CA PHE A 489 -6.05 2.10 9.71
C PHE A 489 -5.77 0.78 10.44
N GLY A 490 -4.91 0.83 11.47
CA GLY A 490 -4.44 -0.36 12.19
C GLY A 490 -3.26 -1.11 11.55
N THR A 491 -2.61 -0.53 10.52
CA THR A 491 -1.32 -1.01 10.00
C THR A 491 -0.21 0.02 10.33
N HIS A 492 0.83 -0.38 11.07
CA HIS A 492 1.88 0.50 11.63
C HIS A 492 2.30 1.71 10.78
N SER A 493 1.92 2.92 11.20
CA SER A 493 2.80 4.03 11.61
C SER A 493 2.08 5.39 11.66
N ILE A 494 2.27 6.09 12.80
CA ILE A 494 2.40 7.55 13.07
C ILE A 494 1.28 8.52 12.62
N GLN A 495 0.76 9.22 13.65
CA GLN A 495 -0.06 10.43 13.76
C GLN A 495 -0.29 11.29 12.52
N ILE A 496 -1.56 11.65 12.30
CA ILE A 496 -1.95 12.80 11.49
C ILE A 496 -2.89 13.71 12.31
N PHE A 497 -2.35 14.76 12.93
CA PHE A 497 -3.17 15.81 13.53
C PHE A 497 -3.81 16.64 12.41
N GLY A 498 -5.13 16.83 12.46
CA GLY A 498 -5.85 17.76 11.60
C GLY A 498 -5.63 19.19 12.11
N SER A 499 -5.09 20.07 11.27
CA SER A 499 -5.20 21.50 11.53
C SER A 499 -6.46 22.05 10.85
N ILE A 500 -7.27 22.78 11.60
CA ILE A 500 -8.34 23.65 11.07
C ILE A 500 -7.68 24.97 10.65
N ASP A 501 -6.64 24.89 9.83
CA ASP A 501 -5.97 26.09 9.36
C ASP A 501 -6.72 26.68 8.15
N SER A 502 -6.65 28.00 7.99
CA SER A 502 -7.34 28.73 6.93
C SER A 502 -6.72 28.55 5.54
N THR A 503 -5.71 27.68 5.40
CA THR A 503 -4.86 27.54 4.21
C THR A 503 -5.05 26.17 3.55
N SER A 504 -5.14 25.09 4.32
CA SER A 504 -5.18 23.71 3.84
C SER A 504 -6.33 23.46 2.88
N PHE A 505 -7.55 23.85 3.27
CA PHE A 505 -8.73 23.65 2.44
C PHE A 505 -8.68 24.47 1.14
N PRO A 506 -8.39 25.80 1.17
CA PRO A 506 -8.24 26.58 -0.05
C PRO A 506 -7.18 26.05 -1.02
N GLU A 507 -6.00 25.66 -0.55
CA GLU A 507 -4.96 25.10 -1.42
C GLU A 507 -5.32 23.70 -1.92
N SER A 508 -6.09 22.91 -1.16
CA SER A 508 -6.63 21.63 -1.64
C SER A 508 -7.61 21.83 -2.80
N ILE A 509 -8.54 22.80 -2.67
CA ILE A 509 -9.45 23.15 -3.78
C ILE A 509 -8.65 23.62 -4.98
N ARG A 510 -7.62 24.44 -4.75
CA ARG A 510 -6.77 24.95 -5.83
C ARG A 510 -6.05 23.84 -6.57
N LEU A 511 -5.58 22.79 -5.89
CA LEU A 511 -4.99 21.61 -6.52
C LEU A 511 -6.02 20.89 -7.40
N LEU A 512 -7.22 20.64 -6.89
CA LEU A 512 -8.31 20.02 -7.68
C LEU A 512 -8.64 20.89 -8.91
N GLN A 513 -8.79 22.20 -8.73
CA GLN A 513 -9.09 23.13 -9.80
C GLN A 513 -8.00 23.19 -10.85
N TYR A 514 -6.72 23.09 -10.46
CA TYR A 514 -5.61 23.00 -11.40
C TYR A 514 -5.73 21.75 -12.27
N VAL A 515 -5.97 20.58 -11.67
CA VAL A 515 -6.16 19.30 -12.39
C VAL A 515 -7.32 19.41 -13.37
N VAL A 516 -8.45 19.97 -12.94
CA VAL A 516 -9.64 20.12 -13.79
C VAL A 516 -9.43 21.17 -14.89
N ASN A 517 -8.84 22.32 -14.59
CA ASN A 517 -8.65 23.39 -15.58
C ASN A 517 -7.62 23.01 -16.65
N SER A 518 -6.60 22.23 -16.29
CA SER A 518 -5.61 21.69 -17.22
C SER A 518 -6.12 20.49 -18.02
N GLY A 519 -7.23 19.87 -17.59
CA GLY A 519 -7.74 18.63 -18.19
C GLY A 519 -6.90 17.40 -17.85
N LEU A 520 -6.04 17.48 -16.84
CA LEU A 520 -5.21 16.37 -16.38
C LEU A 520 -6.02 15.38 -15.51
N THR A 521 -5.53 14.15 -15.42
CA THR A 521 -5.93 13.16 -14.41
C THR A 521 -4.93 13.17 -13.25
N THR A 522 -5.26 12.54 -12.13
CA THR A 522 -4.28 12.34 -11.04
C THR A 522 -3.26 11.27 -11.41
N LYS A 523 -3.73 10.20 -12.07
CA LYS A 523 -2.91 9.12 -12.62
C LYS A 523 -3.49 8.67 -13.95
N PHE A 524 -2.62 8.24 -14.87
CA PHE A 524 -3.01 7.60 -16.11
C PHE A 524 -2.07 6.44 -16.43
N GLY A 525 -2.57 5.20 -16.39
CA GLY A 525 -1.74 4.00 -16.55
C GLY A 525 -0.58 3.99 -15.53
N ILE A 526 0.65 3.98 -16.03
CA ILE A 526 1.87 4.04 -15.20
C ILE A 526 2.30 5.47 -14.83
N TYR A 527 1.70 6.51 -15.43
CA TYR A 527 2.08 7.90 -15.20
C TYR A 527 1.31 8.49 -14.01
N SER A 528 2.01 8.79 -12.92
CA SER A 528 1.45 9.55 -11.80
C SER A 528 1.66 11.05 -12.05
N ILE A 529 0.61 11.75 -12.50
CA ILE A 529 0.67 13.19 -12.79
C ILE A 529 0.69 13.97 -11.47
N VAL A 530 -0.16 13.57 -10.53
CA VAL A 530 -0.15 14.07 -9.15
C VAL A 530 0.45 12.98 -8.28
N ASN A 531 1.47 13.31 -7.48
CA ASN A 531 2.01 12.36 -6.52
C ASN A 531 0.92 11.93 -5.52
N ILE A 532 0.85 10.64 -5.21
CA ILE A 532 -0.18 10.06 -4.35
C ILE A 532 -0.18 10.70 -2.95
N GLU A 533 0.98 11.02 -2.37
CA GLU A 533 1.09 11.68 -1.07
C GLU A 533 0.47 13.08 -1.10
N TYR A 534 0.67 13.82 -2.21
CA TYR A 534 0.10 15.15 -2.41
C TYR A 534 -1.42 15.08 -2.61
N TRP A 535 -1.90 14.12 -3.40
CA TRP A 535 -3.33 13.94 -3.60
C TRP A 535 -4.03 13.54 -2.30
N MET A 536 -3.43 12.67 -1.48
CA MET A 536 -4.03 12.27 -0.19
C MET A 536 -4.12 13.40 0.83
N LYS A 537 -3.20 14.38 0.80
CA LYS A 537 -3.36 15.63 1.56
C LYS A 537 -4.62 16.37 1.13
N ALA A 538 -4.78 16.59 -0.18
CA ALA A 538 -5.97 17.26 -0.70
C ALA A 538 -7.24 16.46 -0.41
N PHE A 539 -7.22 15.14 -0.59
CA PHE A 539 -8.34 14.24 -0.32
C PHE A 539 -8.91 14.48 1.09
N ARG A 540 -8.05 14.47 2.12
CA ARG A 540 -8.46 14.63 3.53
C ARG A 540 -9.27 15.91 3.76
N HIS A 541 -8.88 17.03 3.15
CA HIS A 541 -9.58 18.30 3.31
C HIS A 541 -10.78 18.47 2.39
N LEU A 542 -10.83 17.77 1.25
CA LEU A 542 -11.88 17.94 0.24
C LEU A 542 -13.06 16.99 0.44
N VAL A 543 -12.82 15.77 0.89
CA VAL A 543 -13.83 14.70 0.86
C VAL A 543 -15.09 15.04 1.67
N HIS A 544 -14.96 15.79 2.76
CA HIS A 544 -16.09 16.27 3.58
C HIS A 544 -16.98 17.30 2.88
N PHE A 545 -16.48 17.99 1.85
CA PHE A 545 -17.20 19.08 1.18
C PHE A 545 -17.62 18.71 -0.25
N ILE A 546 -16.77 17.98 -0.97
CA ILE A 546 -16.96 17.63 -2.39
C ILE A 546 -16.60 16.15 -2.66
N PRO A 547 -17.29 15.20 -2.01
CA PRO A 547 -16.88 13.78 -1.99
C PRO A 547 -16.79 13.14 -3.38
N TYR A 548 -17.72 13.44 -4.28
CA TYR A 548 -17.83 12.80 -5.59
C TYR A 548 -16.61 13.07 -6.50
N PRO A 549 -16.24 14.34 -6.80
CA PRO A 549 -15.00 14.63 -7.53
C PRO A 549 -13.76 14.03 -6.86
N THR A 550 -13.67 14.16 -5.53
CA THR A 550 -12.52 13.68 -4.76
C THR A 550 -12.38 12.15 -4.84
N VAL A 551 -13.48 11.41 -4.78
CA VAL A 551 -13.50 9.96 -5.00
C VAL A 551 -13.12 9.63 -6.44
N TYR A 552 -13.74 10.27 -7.44
CA TYR A 552 -13.45 10.03 -8.86
C TYR A 552 -11.95 10.09 -9.18
N TYR A 553 -11.26 11.14 -8.73
CA TYR A 553 -9.81 11.28 -8.92
C TYR A 553 -8.98 10.33 -8.06
N THR A 554 -9.50 9.84 -6.94
CA THR A 554 -8.82 8.84 -6.11
C THR A 554 -8.85 7.45 -6.73
N LEU A 555 -9.97 7.07 -7.37
CA LEU A 555 -10.12 5.77 -8.04
C LEU A 555 -9.08 5.56 -9.16
N GLN A 556 -8.59 6.63 -9.77
CA GLN A 556 -7.59 6.60 -10.84
C GLN A 556 -6.23 6.03 -10.38
N TYR A 557 -5.91 6.05 -9.09
CA TYR A 557 -4.67 5.46 -8.57
C TYR A 557 -4.66 3.93 -8.67
N ALA A 558 -5.83 3.30 -8.49
CA ALA A 558 -6.04 1.85 -8.47
C ALA A 558 -5.07 1.08 -7.53
N GLU A 559 -4.52 1.77 -6.52
CA GLU A 559 -3.60 1.19 -5.54
C GLU A 559 -4.37 0.84 -4.27
N GLU A 560 -4.35 -0.44 -3.91
CA GLU A 560 -5.25 -1.01 -2.89
C GLU A 560 -5.20 -0.26 -1.56
N LYS A 561 -4.01 0.04 -1.01
CA LYS A 561 -3.92 0.64 0.32
C LYS A 561 -4.46 2.06 0.33
N THR A 562 -4.13 2.85 -0.68
CA THR A 562 -4.60 4.22 -0.81
C THR A 562 -6.11 4.29 -1.01
N VAL A 563 -6.65 3.48 -1.92
CA VAL A 563 -8.09 3.53 -2.23
C VAL A 563 -8.92 2.98 -1.06
N ARG A 564 -8.44 1.95 -0.37
CA ARG A 564 -9.08 1.46 0.86
C ARG A 564 -9.01 2.50 1.97
N TRP A 565 -7.86 3.16 2.18
CA TRP A 565 -7.76 4.26 3.15
C TRP A 565 -8.77 5.38 2.87
N ALA A 566 -8.93 5.78 1.61
CA ALA A 566 -9.95 6.75 1.20
C ALA A 566 -11.38 6.25 1.49
N GLY A 567 -11.66 4.97 1.23
CA GLY A 567 -12.93 4.33 1.61
C GLY A 567 -13.17 4.36 3.12
N GLN A 568 -12.14 4.12 3.93
CA GLN A 568 -12.19 4.15 5.39
C GLN A 568 -12.47 5.54 5.95
N MET A 569 -11.85 6.59 5.40
CA MET A 569 -12.14 7.97 5.78
C MET A 569 -13.63 8.33 5.62
N ILE A 570 -14.29 7.75 4.60
CA ILE A 570 -15.72 7.95 4.34
C ILE A 570 -16.59 7.02 5.22
N ALA A 571 -16.21 5.75 5.31
CA ALA A 571 -16.95 4.71 6.03
C ALA A 571 -16.95 4.91 7.55
N TYR A 572 -15.82 5.36 8.10
CA TYR A 572 -15.60 5.45 9.55
C TYR A 572 -16.05 6.77 10.15
N SER A 573 -16.27 7.79 9.32
CA SER A 573 -16.76 9.09 9.79
C SER A 573 -18.20 9.03 10.30
N ASP A 574 -18.42 9.61 11.48
CA ASP A 574 -19.75 9.79 12.08
C ASP A 574 -20.46 11.08 11.65
N ASP A 575 -19.91 11.79 10.66
CA ASP A 575 -20.50 13.01 10.11
C ASP A 575 -21.89 12.73 9.47
N ASP A 576 -22.89 13.52 9.85
CA ASP A 576 -24.26 13.47 9.31
C ASP A 576 -24.31 13.64 7.78
N PHE A 577 -23.38 14.40 7.21
CA PHE A 577 -23.23 14.54 5.76
C PHE A 577 -22.81 13.20 5.13
N PHE A 578 -21.79 12.54 5.67
CA PHE A 578 -21.36 11.25 5.15
C PHE A 578 -22.40 10.15 5.36
N ALA A 579 -23.19 10.21 6.43
CA ALA A 579 -24.31 9.30 6.62
C ALA A 579 -25.31 9.32 5.44
N LYS A 580 -25.48 10.49 4.80
CA LYS A 580 -26.34 10.63 3.60
C LYS A 580 -25.60 10.30 2.31
N VAL A 581 -24.31 10.61 2.22
CA VAL A 581 -23.51 10.39 1.00
C VAL A 581 -23.16 8.92 0.78
N ARG A 582 -22.87 8.16 1.85
CA ARG A 582 -22.38 6.77 1.75
C ARG A 582 -23.28 5.85 0.93
N PRO A 583 -24.61 5.77 1.16
CA PRO A 583 -25.48 4.89 0.39
C PRO A 583 -25.54 5.27 -1.09
N ASP A 584 -25.68 6.58 -1.38
CA ASP A 584 -25.76 7.09 -2.75
C ASP A 584 -24.45 6.86 -3.50
N LEU A 585 -23.31 7.11 -2.85
CA LEU A 585 -21.98 6.88 -3.42
C LEU A 585 -21.73 5.39 -3.70
N LEU A 586 -22.03 4.51 -2.74
CA LEU A 586 -21.88 3.06 -2.89
C LEU A 586 -22.71 2.55 -4.08
N ASN A 587 -23.98 2.94 -4.16
CA ASN A 587 -24.85 2.53 -5.26
C ASN A 587 -24.42 3.09 -6.62
N ALA A 588 -23.98 4.35 -6.68
CA ALA A 588 -23.45 4.93 -7.92
C ALA A 588 -22.23 4.15 -8.44
N LEU A 589 -21.30 3.81 -7.53
CA LEU A 589 -20.11 3.04 -7.87
C LEU A 589 -20.46 1.62 -8.32
N LEU A 590 -21.34 0.91 -7.60
CA LEU A 590 -21.77 -0.44 -8.00
C LEU A 590 -22.52 -0.43 -9.33
N ARG A 591 -23.44 0.52 -9.52
CA ARG A 591 -24.17 0.66 -10.78
C ARG A 591 -23.23 0.92 -11.95
N SER A 592 -22.20 1.75 -11.73
CA SER A 592 -21.23 2.07 -12.77
C SER A 592 -20.59 0.82 -13.35
N LEU A 593 -20.30 -0.22 -12.54
CA LEU A 593 -19.67 -1.47 -13.00
C LEU A 593 -20.49 -2.24 -14.07
N ARG A 594 -21.78 -1.95 -14.24
CA ARG A 594 -22.63 -2.57 -15.28
C ARG A 594 -22.71 -1.76 -16.57
N MET A 595 -22.22 -0.52 -16.56
CA MET A 595 -22.24 0.34 -17.74
C MET A 595 -21.35 -0.26 -18.83
N GLU A 596 -21.71 0.00 -20.08
CA GLU A 596 -20.94 -0.52 -21.22
C GLU A 596 -19.55 0.17 -21.29
N HIS A 597 -19.50 1.45 -20.95
CA HIS A 597 -18.32 2.30 -21.13
C HIS A 597 -17.59 2.59 -19.81
N VAL A 598 -17.42 1.65 -18.89
CA VAL A 598 -16.58 1.92 -17.69
C VAL A 598 -15.09 1.96 -18.07
N PRO A 599 -14.34 3.01 -17.72
CA PRO A 599 -12.89 3.02 -17.93
C PRO A 599 -12.20 1.87 -17.20
N ARG A 600 -11.45 1.03 -17.95
CA ARG A 600 -10.88 -0.23 -17.45
C ARG A 600 -10.01 -0.10 -16.20
N TYR A 601 -9.26 0.99 -16.09
CA TYR A 601 -8.36 1.23 -14.96
C TYR A 601 -9.10 1.66 -13.68
N LEU A 602 -10.40 1.99 -13.74
CA LEU A 602 -11.19 2.34 -12.56
C LEU A 602 -11.80 1.13 -11.84
N TYR A 603 -11.94 -0.03 -12.50
CA TYR A 603 -12.58 -1.22 -11.90
C TYR A 603 -11.95 -1.60 -10.56
N MET A 604 -10.61 -1.70 -10.51
CA MET A 604 -9.90 -2.05 -9.27
C MET A 604 -10.13 -1.01 -8.18
N GLY A 605 -10.07 0.28 -8.52
CA GLY A 605 -10.38 1.35 -7.59
C GLY A 605 -11.81 1.23 -7.03
N ILE A 606 -12.79 0.99 -7.90
CA ILE A 606 -14.20 0.85 -7.50
C ILE A 606 -14.37 -0.33 -6.53
N TYR A 607 -13.77 -1.48 -6.85
CA TYR A 607 -13.80 -2.65 -5.97
C TYR A 607 -13.16 -2.39 -4.61
N TYR A 608 -12.00 -1.74 -4.56
CA TYR A 608 -11.30 -1.44 -3.30
C TYR A 608 -12.04 -0.42 -2.44
N LEU A 609 -12.67 0.59 -3.04
CA LEU A 609 -13.39 1.61 -2.27
C LEU A 609 -14.71 1.06 -1.71
N THR A 610 -15.46 0.32 -2.53
CA THR A 610 -16.74 -0.26 -2.10
C THR A 610 -16.59 -1.32 -1.02
N GLN A 611 -15.45 -2.03 -0.96
CA GLN A 611 -15.12 -2.98 0.13
C GLN A 611 -15.30 -2.36 1.52
N GLU A 612 -14.85 -1.11 1.70
CA GLU A 612 -14.95 -0.42 2.99
C GLU A 612 -16.34 0.19 3.22
N LEU A 613 -17.08 0.49 2.15
CA LEU A 613 -18.41 1.11 2.27
C LEU A 613 -19.50 0.11 2.68
N TYR A 614 -19.42 -1.17 2.28
CA TYR A 614 -20.44 -2.18 2.61
C TYR A 614 -20.74 -2.27 4.11
N MET A 615 -19.71 -2.23 4.94
CA MET A 615 -19.84 -2.30 6.41
C MET A 615 -20.39 -1.03 7.07
N SER A 616 -20.53 0.05 6.31
CA SER A 616 -21.00 1.35 6.82
C SER A 616 -22.41 1.72 6.34
N VAL A 617 -22.98 0.91 5.44
CA VAL A 617 -24.30 1.11 4.83
C VAL A 617 -25.16 -0.12 5.08
N ASP A 618 -26.41 0.10 5.46
CA ASP A 618 -27.39 -0.98 5.61
C ASP A 618 -27.53 -1.79 4.30
N GLU A 619 -27.46 -3.12 4.41
CA GLU A 619 -27.56 -4.04 3.27
C GLU A 619 -28.85 -3.86 2.45
N ASP A 620 -29.93 -3.36 3.07
CA ASP A 620 -31.18 -3.05 2.37
C ASP A 620 -31.01 -1.97 1.29
N LEU A 621 -30.01 -1.11 1.42
CA LEU A 621 -29.78 0.00 0.51
C LEU A 621 -28.89 -0.38 -0.67
N TRP A 622 -28.04 -1.41 -0.57
CA TRP A 622 -27.01 -1.71 -1.57
C TRP A 622 -27.02 -3.13 -2.13
N TYR A 623 -27.66 -4.11 -1.47
CA TYR A 623 -27.57 -5.51 -1.87
C TYR A 623 -28.00 -5.76 -3.32
N ASP A 624 -29.10 -5.15 -3.76
CA ASP A 624 -29.62 -5.37 -5.11
C ASP A 624 -28.66 -4.89 -6.20
N GLU A 625 -27.99 -3.76 -5.96
CA GLU A 625 -26.96 -3.23 -6.87
C GLU A 625 -25.71 -4.11 -6.83
N PHE A 626 -25.25 -4.56 -5.65
CA PHE A 626 -24.14 -5.50 -5.52
C PHE A 626 -24.41 -6.83 -6.23
N LYS A 627 -25.60 -7.40 -6.03
CA LYS A 627 -26.04 -8.66 -6.61
C LYS A 627 -25.94 -8.60 -8.13
N GLN A 628 -26.52 -7.57 -8.74
CA GLN A 628 -26.54 -7.41 -10.19
C GLN A 628 -25.15 -7.07 -10.76
N SER A 629 -24.38 -6.21 -10.08
CA SER A 629 -23.11 -5.69 -10.62
C SER A 629 -21.91 -6.58 -10.40
N VAL A 630 -21.88 -7.31 -9.28
CA VAL A 630 -20.68 -8.05 -8.84
C VAL A 630 -20.97 -9.53 -8.74
N LEU A 631 -21.98 -9.95 -7.97
CA LEU A 631 -22.27 -11.37 -7.74
C LEU A 631 -22.70 -12.09 -9.02
N ASP A 632 -23.69 -11.54 -9.73
CA ASP A 632 -24.19 -12.13 -10.97
C ASP A 632 -23.14 -12.08 -12.07
N TYR A 633 -22.34 -11.01 -12.13
CA TYR A 633 -21.21 -10.94 -13.05
C TYR A 633 -20.17 -12.03 -12.76
N PHE A 634 -19.78 -12.22 -11.50
CA PHE A 634 -18.87 -13.28 -11.09
C PHE A 634 -19.41 -14.68 -11.43
N VAL A 635 -20.68 -14.92 -11.14
CA VAL A 635 -21.31 -16.24 -11.36
C VAL A 635 -21.55 -16.52 -12.84
N LEU A 636 -21.97 -15.53 -13.63
CA LEU A 636 -22.39 -15.75 -15.02
C LEU A 636 -21.27 -15.53 -16.04
N LYS A 637 -20.31 -14.64 -15.77
CA LYS A 637 -19.30 -14.20 -16.75
C LYS A 637 -17.87 -14.59 -16.40
N ILE A 638 -17.54 -14.76 -15.12
CA ILE A 638 -16.19 -15.08 -14.69
C ILE A 638 -15.99 -16.60 -14.61
N ASP A 639 -14.87 -17.07 -15.14
CA ASP A 639 -14.37 -18.42 -14.89
C ASP A 639 -13.55 -18.41 -13.59
N ALA A 640 -14.11 -19.00 -12.53
CA ALA A 640 -13.50 -18.98 -11.21
C ALA A 640 -12.15 -19.73 -11.15
N LYS A 641 -11.84 -20.55 -12.16
CA LYS A 641 -10.52 -21.20 -12.31
C LYS A 641 -9.37 -20.21 -12.44
N ASN A 642 -9.63 -19.04 -13.02
CA ASN A 642 -8.61 -18.02 -13.29
C ASN A 642 -8.60 -16.90 -12.25
N VAL A 643 -9.35 -17.08 -11.15
CA VAL A 643 -9.44 -16.09 -10.06
C VAL A 643 -8.58 -16.55 -8.90
N SER A 644 -7.86 -15.60 -8.33
CA SER A 644 -7.00 -15.71 -7.16
C SER A 644 -7.55 -14.87 -5.99
N MET A 645 -7.05 -15.14 -4.79
CA MET A 645 -7.41 -14.34 -3.61
C MET A 645 -6.92 -12.89 -3.67
N SER A 646 -5.91 -12.60 -4.51
CA SER A 646 -5.40 -11.24 -4.70
C SER A 646 -6.29 -10.38 -5.61
N ASP A 647 -7.19 -10.99 -6.39
CA ASP A 647 -8.01 -10.26 -7.34
C ASP A 647 -9.01 -9.33 -6.65
N ALA A 648 -9.12 -8.10 -7.15
CA ALA A 648 -9.94 -7.05 -6.54
C ALA A 648 -11.42 -7.44 -6.44
N ILE A 649 -11.96 -8.13 -7.45
CA ILE A 649 -13.35 -8.63 -7.43
C ILE A 649 -13.58 -9.69 -6.35
N TYR A 650 -12.61 -10.58 -6.13
CA TYR A 650 -12.73 -11.60 -5.08
C TYR A 650 -12.73 -10.97 -3.69
N LYS A 651 -11.79 -10.06 -3.44
CA LYS A 651 -11.75 -9.29 -2.19
C LYS A 651 -13.03 -8.48 -1.96
N ASN A 652 -13.62 -7.96 -3.04
CA ASN A 652 -14.91 -7.24 -2.99
C ASN A 652 -16.07 -8.16 -2.60
N LEU A 653 -16.19 -9.33 -3.25
CA LEU A 653 -17.18 -10.34 -2.91
C LEU A 653 -17.05 -10.76 -1.45
N PHE A 654 -15.84 -11.08 -1.00
CA PHE A 654 -15.57 -11.49 0.37
C PHE A 654 -16.06 -10.43 1.37
N SER A 655 -15.69 -9.16 1.17
CA SER A 655 -16.08 -8.06 2.06
C SER A 655 -17.58 -7.76 2.04
N ALA A 656 -18.21 -7.83 0.87
CA ALA A 656 -19.66 -7.63 0.74
C ALA A 656 -20.44 -8.73 1.46
N ILE A 657 -20.07 -9.99 1.24
CA ILE A 657 -20.76 -11.16 1.80
C ILE A 657 -20.68 -11.16 3.33
N GLN A 658 -19.54 -10.76 3.91
CA GLN A 658 -19.38 -10.60 5.36
C GLN A 658 -20.36 -9.60 6.00
N CYS A 659 -20.91 -8.68 5.21
CA CYS A 659 -21.84 -7.68 5.68
C CYS A 659 -23.31 -8.13 5.56
N ILE A 660 -23.59 -9.32 4.99
CA ILE A 660 -24.95 -9.78 4.74
C ILE A 660 -25.55 -10.44 5.98
N LYS A 661 -26.70 -9.92 6.43
CA LYS A 661 -27.42 -10.39 7.62
C LYS A 661 -28.71 -11.10 7.25
N ASN A 662 -29.45 -10.58 6.27
CA ASN A 662 -30.72 -11.13 5.84
C ASN A 662 -30.57 -12.57 5.31
N ILE A 663 -31.30 -13.49 5.94
CA ILE A 663 -31.21 -14.93 5.66
C ILE A 663 -31.61 -15.32 4.23
N GLU A 664 -32.58 -14.63 3.62
CA GLU A 664 -33.00 -14.86 2.24
C GLU A 664 -31.90 -14.45 1.24
N ARG A 665 -31.20 -13.35 1.53
CA ARG A 665 -30.03 -12.90 0.76
C ARG A 665 -28.85 -13.85 0.92
N LYS A 666 -28.61 -14.36 2.14
CA LYS A 666 -27.60 -15.39 2.38
C LYS A 666 -27.88 -16.65 1.56
N LYS A 667 -29.13 -17.12 1.58
CA LYS A 667 -29.61 -18.27 0.79
C LYS A 667 -29.34 -18.07 -0.69
N GLU A 668 -29.69 -16.90 -1.23
CA GLU A 668 -29.45 -16.60 -2.63
C GLU A 668 -27.95 -16.64 -3.00
N ILE A 669 -27.08 -16.03 -2.18
CA ILE A 669 -25.63 -16.05 -2.40
C ILE A 669 -25.11 -17.49 -2.38
N PHE A 670 -25.50 -18.29 -1.39
CA PHE A 670 -25.06 -19.68 -1.23
C PHE A 670 -25.40 -20.52 -2.46
N ILE A 671 -26.65 -20.45 -2.93
CA ILE A 671 -27.10 -21.19 -4.11
C ILE A 671 -26.29 -20.79 -5.34
N LYS A 672 -26.09 -19.49 -5.58
CA LYS A 672 -25.35 -18.98 -6.74
C LYS A 672 -23.88 -19.40 -6.70
N LEU A 673 -23.20 -19.24 -5.56
CA LEU A 673 -21.78 -19.58 -5.43
C LEU A 673 -21.52 -21.09 -5.48
N THR A 674 -22.45 -21.93 -4.98
CA THR A 674 -22.32 -23.40 -5.05
C THR A 674 -22.14 -23.89 -6.50
N THR A 675 -22.73 -23.20 -7.49
CA THR A 675 -22.57 -23.54 -8.91
C THR A 675 -21.13 -23.41 -9.42
N LYS A 676 -20.26 -22.69 -8.69
CA LYS A 676 -18.85 -22.48 -9.03
C LYS A 676 -17.88 -23.40 -8.28
N MET A 677 -18.37 -24.25 -7.37
CA MET A 677 -17.52 -25.15 -6.57
C MET A 677 -16.63 -26.04 -7.43
N SER A 678 -17.14 -26.58 -8.54
CA SER A 678 -16.35 -27.44 -9.44
C SER A 678 -15.26 -26.69 -10.24
N GLN A 679 -15.30 -25.36 -10.26
CA GLN A 679 -14.30 -24.53 -10.93
C GLN A 679 -13.12 -24.21 -9.99
N ASN A 680 -13.39 -23.79 -8.76
CA ASN A 680 -12.36 -23.43 -7.79
C ASN A 680 -12.86 -23.66 -6.35
N THR A 681 -12.81 -24.91 -5.90
CA THR A 681 -13.40 -25.34 -4.63
C THR A 681 -12.84 -24.58 -3.43
N TYR A 682 -11.52 -24.35 -3.40
CA TYR A 682 -10.86 -23.65 -2.29
C TYR A 682 -11.40 -22.22 -2.14
N LEU A 683 -11.39 -21.44 -3.23
CA LEU A 683 -11.83 -20.05 -3.23
C LEU A 683 -13.33 -19.93 -2.87
N ILE A 684 -14.16 -20.79 -3.46
CA ILE A 684 -15.61 -20.73 -3.22
C ILE A 684 -15.95 -21.19 -1.79
N SER A 685 -15.29 -22.22 -1.27
CA SER A 685 -15.49 -22.69 0.11
C SER A 685 -15.23 -21.57 1.11
N ARG A 686 -14.21 -20.74 0.89
CA ARG A 686 -13.93 -19.57 1.73
C ARG A 686 -15.01 -18.51 1.70
N LEU A 687 -15.62 -18.25 0.53
CA LEU A 687 -16.76 -17.33 0.46
C LEU A 687 -17.99 -17.89 1.19
N LEU A 688 -18.20 -19.21 1.13
CA LEU A 688 -19.34 -19.87 1.78
C LEU A 688 -19.16 -20.02 3.31
N CYS A 689 -17.94 -20.29 3.78
CA CYS A 689 -17.66 -20.58 5.18
C CYS A 689 -17.17 -19.33 5.92
N ASP A 690 -16.07 -18.74 5.45
CA ASP A 690 -15.40 -17.63 6.14
C ASP A 690 -16.15 -16.30 6.03
N ALA A 691 -16.89 -16.09 4.93
CA ALA A 691 -17.58 -14.82 4.66
C ALA A 691 -19.08 -14.85 4.97
N LEU A 692 -19.83 -15.83 4.45
CA LEU A 692 -21.31 -15.85 4.58
C LEU A 692 -21.79 -16.18 6.00
N TRP A 693 -21.00 -16.97 6.72
CA TRP A 693 -21.29 -17.58 8.02
C TRP A 693 -22.53 -18.48 8.03
N VAL A 694 -22.35 -19.71 8.51
CA VAL A 694 -23.39 -20.75 8.57
C VAL A 694 -23.93 -20.85 10.00
N ASP A 695 -25.23 -20.60 10.17
CA ASP A 695 -25.97 -20.75 11.42
C ASP A 695 -27.09 -21.79 11.31
N THR A 696 -27.72 -22.12 12.44
CA THR A 696 -28.76 -23.16 12.51
C THR A 696 -30.01 -22.82 11.70
N GLU A 697 -30.41 -21.54 11.65
CA GLU A 697 -31.58 -21.09 10.92
C GLU A 697 -31.34 -21.17 9.41
N PHE A 698 -30.20 -20.67 8.96
CA PHE A 698 -29.75 -20.70 7.58
C PHE A 698 -29.58 -22.14 7.08
N ALA A 699 -28.96 -23.00 7.88
CA ALA A 699 -28.71 -24.39 7.50
C ALA A 699 -30.01 -25.23 7.40
N ALA A 700 -31.09 -24.84 8.09
CA ALA A 700 -32.38 -25.53 8.06
C ALA A 700 -33.20 -25.27 6.76
N ILE A 701 -32.74 -24.38 5.89
CA ILE A 701 -33.42 -24.04 4.64
C ILE A 701 -33.35 -25.19 3.64
N ALA A 702 -34.51 -25.61 3.11
CA ALA A 702 -34.61 -26.77 2.20
C ALA A 702 -33.77 -26.63 0.91
N GLU A 703 -33.69 -25.42 0.34
CA GLU A 703 -32.88 -25.16 -0.85
C GLU A 703 -31.37 -25.23 -0.54
N VAL A 704 -30.96 -24.84 0.67
CA VAL A 704 -29.57 -24.97 1.14
C VAL A 704 -29.24 -26.45 1.32
N GLU A 705 -30.14 -27.24 1.92
CA GLU A 705 -29.99 -28.70 2.05
C GLU A 705 -29.81 -29.38 0.68
N LYS A 706 -30.56 -28.94 -0.34
CA LYS A 706 -30.42 -29.45 -1.70
C LYS A 706 -29.03 -29.16 -2.29
N CYS A 707 -28.53 -27.93 -2.12
CA CYS A 707 -27.17 -27.57 -2.55
C CYS A 707 -26.10 -28.37 -1.79
N LEU A 708 -26.31 -28.62 -0.50
CA LEU A 708 -25.42 -29.43 0.32
C LEU A 708 -25.33 -30.88 -0.19
N TRP A 709 -26.45 -31.48 -0.58
CA TRP A 709 -26.44 -32.79 -1.24
C TRP A 709 -25.64 -32.80 -2.55
N THR A 710 -25.71 -31.74 -3.35
CA THR A 710 -24.87 -31.59 -4.54
C THR A 710 -23.39 -31.58 -4.17
N ILE A 711 -23.00 -30.82 -3.14
CA ILE A 711 -21.60 -30.77 -2.66
C ILE A 711 -21.14 -32.16 -2.19
N ILE A 712 -21.94 -32.81 -1.33
CA ILE A 712 -21.64 -34.15 -0.79
C ILE A 712 -21.44 -35.18 -1.91
N ASN A 713 -22.27 -35.15 -2.95
CA ASN A 713 -22.24 -36.16 -4.00
C ASN A 713 -21.22 -35.89 -5.11
N GLU A 714 -20.99 -34.62 -5.47
CA GLU A 714 -20.25 -34.26 -6.69
C GLU A 714 -18.82 -33.75 -6.43
N VAL A 715 -18.54 -33.22 -5.24
CA VAL A 715 -17.23 -32.62 -4.91
C VAL A 715 -16.40 -33.60 -4.07
N PRO A 716 -15.13 -33.89 -4.38
CA PRO A 716 -14.28 -34.77 -3.57
C PRO A 716 -14.21 -34.33 -2.10
N ILE A 717 -14.12 -35.28 -1.18
CA ILE A 717 -14.06 -34.98 0.27
C ILE A 717 -12.84 -34.13 0.62
N SER A 718 -11.72 -34.35 -0.06
CA SER A 718 -10.48 -33.59 0.09
C SER A 718 -10.57 -32.12 -0.31
N GLN A 719 -11.69 -31.70 -0.92
CA GLN A 719 -11.92 -30.31 -1.34
C GLN A 719 -13.18 -29.70 -0.70
N SER A 720 -14.08 -30.52 -0.15
CA SER A 720 -15.36 -30.08 0.41
C SER A 720 -15.42 -30.13 1.94
N TYR A 721 -14.40 -30.69 2.61
CA TYR A 721 -14.37 -30.91 4.05
C TYR A 721 -14.72 -29.65 4.87
N ASN A 722 -14.16 -28.48 4.52
CA ASN A 722 -14.42 -27.20 5.22
C ASN A 722 -15.91 -26.87 5.27
N VAL A 723 -16.58 -26.93 4.11
CA VAL A 723 -18.02 -26.63 4.00
C VAL A 723 -18.83 -27.64 4.81
N LEU A 724 -18.51 -28.93 4.67
CA LEU A 724 -19.24 -29.98 5.39
C LEU A 724 -19.05 -29.87 6.91
N CYS A 725 -17.85 -29.51 7.35
CA CYS A 725 -17.52 -29.32 8.77
C CYS A 725 -18.34 -28.17 9.37
N GLU A 726 -18.49 -27.04 8.68
CA GLU A 726 -19.32 -25.92 9.16
C GLU A 726 -20.79 -26.32 9.34
N PHE A 727 -21.37 -27.09 8.42
CA PHE A 727 -22.73 -27.61 8.58
C PHE A 727 -22.84 -28.64 9.72
N ASN A 728 -21.78 -29.43 9.95
CA ASN A 728 -21.71 -30.34 11.09
C ASN A 728 -21.61 -29.59 12.42
N ARG A 729 -20.84 -28.50 12.48
CA ARG A 729 -20.65 -27.65 13.68
C ARG A 729 -21.97 -27.11 14.22
N VAL A 730 -22.89 -26.73 13.33
CA VAL A 730 -24.24 -26.28 13.70
C VAL A 730 -25.27 -27.41 13.81
N ASN A 731 -24.82 -28.67 13.86
CA ASN A 731 -25.67 -29.87 13.98
C ASN A 731 -26.76 -30.00 12.91
N SER A 732 -26.51 -29.50 11.69
CA SER A 732 -27.51 -29.47 10.61
C SER A 732 -27.45 -30.68 9.66
N LEU A 733 -26.39 -31.48 9.72
CA LEU A 733 -26.27 -32.68 8.89
C LEU A 733 -27.23 -33.77 9.36
N THR A 734 -28.05 -34.29 8.43
CA THR A 734 -28.90 -35.47 8.67
C THR A 734 -28.05 -36.74 8.80
N GLU A 735 -28.56 -37.74 9.52
CA GLU A 735 -27.85 -39.04 9.68
C GLU A 735 -27.47 -39.67 8.33
N LYS A 736 -28.36 -39.58 7.34
CA LYS A 736 -28.08 -40.07 5.98
C LYS A 736 -26.93 -39.31 5.32
N GLN A 737 -26.84 -37.99 5.51
CA GLN A 737 -25.72 -37.20 4.98
C GLN A 737 -24.41 -37.60 5.67
N LYS A 738 -24.43 -37.74 7.00
CA LYS A 738 -23.25 -38.16 7.77
C LYS A 738 -22.76 -39.55 7.33
N GLU A 739 -23.65 -40.51 7.11
CA GLU A 739 -23.30 -41.85 6.59
C GLU A 739 -22.61 -41.78 5.22
N VAL A 740 -23.10 -40.92 4.30
CA VAL A 740 -22.49 -40.75 2.97
C VAL A 740 -21.12 -40.08 3.06
N ILE A 741 -21.00 -39.05 3.91
CA ILE A 741 -19.74 -38.33 4.15
C ILE A 741 -18.72 -39.29 4.75
N ASP A 742 -19.07 -40.03 5.79
CA ASP A 742 -18.20 -41.02 6.43
C ASP A 742 -17.70 -42.07 5.42
N LYS A 743 -18.60 -42.60 4.58
CA LYS A 743 -18.21 -43.52 3.51
C LYS A 743 -17.20 -42.90 2.53
N LYS A 744 -17.34 -41.62 2.19
CA LYS A 744 -16.35 -40.91 1.34
C LYS A 744 -15.02 -40.76 2.05
N ILE A 745 -15.02 -40.42 3.35
CA ILE A 745 -13.78 -40.35 4.15
C ILE A 745 -13.05 -41.69 4.12
N ALA A 746 -13.76 -42.80 4.35
CA ALA A 746 -13.18 -44.15 4.30
C ALA A 746 -12.61 -44.50 2.91
N THR A 747 -13.32 -44.17 1.82
CA THR A 747 -13.02 -44.70 0.48
C THR A 747 -12.18 -43.79 -0.43
N GLU A 748 -12.28 -42.46 -0.34
CA GLU A 748 -11.59 -41.54 -1.26
C GLU A 748 -10.14 -41.27 -0.84
N LEU A 749 -9.23 -41.04 -1.79
CA LEU A 749 -7.86 -40.65 -1.47
C LEU A 749 -7.81 -39.19 -1.00
N PHE A 750 -7.08 -38.91 0.08
CA PHE A 750 -6.80 -37.54 0.50
C PHE A 750 -5.77 -36.93 -0.44
N SER A 751 -6.16 -35.84 -1.12
CA SER A 751 -5.31 -35.14 -2.10
C SER A 751 -4.59 -33.91 -1.53
N PHE A 752 -4.79 -33.58 -0.25
CA PHE A 752 -4.11 -32.49 0.45
C PHE A 752 -2.80 -32.96 1.09
N SER A 753 -1.93 -32.01 1.45
CA SER A 753 -0.63 -32.31 2.07
C SER A 753 -0.79 -33.05 3.40
N LYS A 754 0.17 -33.92 3.77
CA LYS A 754 0.22 -34.50 5.12
C LYS A 754 0.32 -33.46 6.23
N SER A 755 0.83 -32.27 5.89
CA SER A 755 0.92 -31.10 6.76
C SER A 755 -0.33 -30.21 6.76
N ASP A 756 -1.38 -30.55 6.00
CA ASP A 756 -2.65 -29.80 5.98
C ASP A 756 -3.53 -30.26 7.16
N TYR A 757 -3.08 -29.85 8.34
CA TYR A 757 -3.69 -30.22 9.62
C TYR A 757 -5.13 -29.72 9.82
N PRO A 758 -5.52 -28.52 9.37
CA PRO A 758 -6.93 -28.09 9.38
C PRO A 758 -7.85 -29.09 8.67
N ALA A 759 -7.42 -29.64 7.53
CA ALA A 759 -8.18 -30.64 6.82
C ALA A 759 -8.42 -31.91 7.65
N LEU A 760 -7.40 -32.38 8.37
CA LEU A 760 -7.53 -33.56 9.22
C LEU A 760 -8.47 -33.32 10.40
N ILE A 761 -8.40 -32.13 11.02
CA ILE A 761 -9.30 -31.74 12.12
C ILE A 761 -10.75 -31.81 11.64
N ASP A 762 -11.06 -31.16 10.53
CA ASP A 762 -12.40 -31.12 9.97
C ASP A 762 -12.92 -32.51 9.58
N LEU A 763 -12.07 -33.33 8.97
CA LEU A 763 -12.43 -34.70 8.63
C LEU A 763 -12.70 -35.55 9.87
N SER A 764 -11.96 -35.33 10.97
CA SER A 764 -12.20 -36.03 12.23
C SER A 764 -13.56 -35.66 12.85
N HIS A 765 -14.04 -34.44 12.60
CA HIS A 765 -15.35 -33.99 13.05
C HIS A 765 -16.49 -34.64 12.24
N LEU A 766 -16.19 -35.09 11.03
CA LEU A 766 -17.12 -35.70 10.09
C LEU A 766 -17.09 -37.24 10.11
N ALA A 767 -16.04 -37.85 10.65
CA ALA A 767 -15.88 -39.30 10.70
C ALA A 767 -16.77 -39.96 11.78
N LEU A 768 -17.41 -41.06 11.42
CA LEU A 768 -18.30 -41.85 12.29
C LEU A 768 -17.84 -43.31 12.45
N SER A 769 -17.37 -43.94 11.37
CA SER A 769 -16.99 -45.35 11.40
C SER A 769 -15.54 -45.56 11.86
N HIS A 770 -15.29 -46.74 12.42
CA HIS A 770 -13.93 -47.17 12.78
C HIS A 770 -12.97 -47.11 11.59
N GLU A 771 -13.44 -47.38 10.36
CA GLU A 771 -12.64 -47.35 9.14
C GLU A 771 -12.16 -45.92 8.83
N SER A 772 -13.06 -44.94 8.83
CA SER A 772 -12.74 -43.53 8.64
C SER A 772 -11.78 -43.01 9.71
N VAL A 773 -12.06 -43.31 10.98
CA VAL A 773 -11.21 -42.90 12.11
C VAL A 773 -9.83 -43.53 11.99
N SER A 774 -9.72 -44.83 11.71
CA SER A 774 -8.44 -45.51 11.53
C SER A 774 -7.62 -44.93 10.38
N LYS A 775 -8.27 -44.53 9.29
CA LYS A 775 -7.60 -43.88 8.16
C LYS A 775 -7.04 -42.50 8.54
N ILE A 776 -7.79 -41.70 9.29
CA ILE A 776 -7.33 -40.41 9.80
C ILE A 776 -6.16 -40.61 10.78
N LYS A 777 -6.27 -41.57 11.72
CA LYS A 777 -5.18 -41.94 12.65
C LYS A 777 -3.90 -42.30 11.91
N GLN A 778 -4.00 -43.17 10.90
CA GLN A 778 -2.83 -43.59 10.13
C GLN A 778 -2.17 -42.39 9.44
N PHE A 779 -2.97 -41.45 8.93
CA PHE A 779 -2.45 -40.26 8.28
C PHE A 779 -1.69 -39.34 9.26
N VAL A 780 -2.17 -39.21 10.51
CA VAL A 780 -1.50 -38.49 11.60
C VAL A 780 -0.19 -39.20 11.99
N LEU A 781 -0.22 -40.52 12.20
CA LEU A 781 0.96 -41.31 12.59
C LEU A 781 2.06 -41.35 11.52
N ASP A 782 1.67 -41.34 10.24
CA ASP A 782 2.60 -41.30 9.10
C ASP A 782 3.13 -39.88 8.81
N GLY A 783 2.68 -38.87 9.56
CA GLY A 783 3.04 -37.46 9.40
C GLY A 783 4.05 -36.98 10.45
N ASP A 784 4.68 -35.84 10.17
CA ASP A 784 5.52 -35.11 11.14
C ASP A 784 4.66 -34.08 11.87
N ILE A 785 3.86 -34.54 12.83
CA ILE A 785 2.83 -33.73 13.49
C ILE A 785 3.42 -32.62 14.37
N TRP A 786 4.69 -32.73 14.75
CA TRP A 786 5.42 -31.70 15.48
C TRP A 786 6.39 -30.90 14.59
N ASN A 787 6.19 -30.92 13.27
CA ASN A 787 7.09 -30.33 12.28
C ASN A 787 7.48 -28.90 12.65
N CYS A 788 8.72 -28.75 13.10
CA CYS A 788 9.29 -27.47 13.51
C CYS A 788 9.81 -26.64 12.32
N GLY A 789 9.64 -27.13 11.09
CA GLY A 789 10.08 -26.50 9.86
C GLY A 789 11.60 -26.48 9.67
N ILE A 790 12.37 -27.11 10.58
CA ILE A 790 13.83 -27.15 10.55
C ILE A 790 14.27 -28.44 9.86
N THR A 791 15.10 -28.30 8.83
CA THR A 791 15.81 -29.42 8.20
C THR A 791 17.32 -29.14 8.17
N ASP A 792 18.12 -30.13 7.78
CA ASP A 792 19.58 -29.96 7.64
C ASP A 792 19.97 -28.92 6.57
N SER A 793 19.06 -28.53 5.67
CA SER A 793 19.36 -27.73 4.47
C SER A 793 18.58 -26.42 4.35
N TYR A 794 17.41 -26.30 4.99
CA TYR A 794 16.55 -25.12 4.91
C TYR A 794 15.61 -25.01 6.12
N TYR A 795 15.06 -23.80 6.30
CA TYR A 795 14.03 -23.48 7.30
C TYR A 795 12.71 -23.16 6.61
N THR A 796 11.61 -23.66 7.18
CA THR A 796 10.21 -23.39 6.81
C THR A 796 9.41 -23.02 8.06
N ASP A 797 8.20 -22.52 7.86
CA ASP A 797 7.29 -22.17 8.94
C ASP A 797 6.94 -23.40 9.81
N PRO A 798 7.11 -23.33 11.15
CA PRO A 798 6.63 -24.38 12.04
C PRO A 798 5.15 -24.65 11.81
N SER A 799 4.76 -25.91 11.72
CA SER A 799 3.37 -26.31 11.48
C SER A 799 2.99 -27.35 12.54
N PRO A 800 2.74 -26.94 13.81
CA PRO A 800 2.26 -27.84 14.84
C PRO A 800 0.90 -28.43 14.47
N PHE A 801 0.71 -29.71 14.80
CA PHE A 801 -0.59 -30.34 14.86
C PHE A 801 -1.17 -30.23 16.26
N HIS A 802 -2.37 -29.66 16.37
CA HIS A 802 -3.15 -29.60 17.60
C HIS A 802 -3.75 -30.96 17.95
N ILE A 803 -2.91 -31.92 18.33
CA ILE A 803 -3.33 -33.28 18.64
C ILE A 803 -4.38 -33.33 19.76
N GLU A 804 -4.38 -32.34 20.65
CA GLU A 804 -5.35 -32.15 21.71
C GLU A 804 -6.81 -32.10 21.22
N ILE A 805 -7.04 -31.72 19.97
CA ILE A 805 -8.36 -31.63 19.35
C ILE A 805 -8.91 -33.03 19.00
N PHE A 806 -8.03 -34.03 18.89
CA PHE A 806 -8.38 -35.41 18.55
C PHE A 806 -8.63 -36.30 19.76
N ASP A 807 -8.17 -35.91 20.94
CA ASP A 807 -8.14 -36.75 22.15
C ASP A 807 -9.52 -37.26 22.57
N ASP A 808 -10.57 -36.44 22.40
CA ASP A 808 -11.95 -36.82 22.75
C ASP A 808 -12.59 -37.80 21.75
N LYS A 809 -11.96 -37.99 20.57
CA LYS A 809 -12.53 -38.73 19.43
C LYS A 809 -11.75 -39.99 19.09
N VAL A 810 -10.48 -40.01 19.45
CA VAL A 810 -9.54 -41.06 19.10
C VAL A 810 -8.92 -41.62 20.37
N VAL A 811 -9.10 -42.93 20.57
CA VAL A 811 -8.32 -43.64 21.59
C VAL A 811 -6.98 -44.01 20.98
N TRP A 812 -5.92 -43.43 21.54
CA TRP A 812 -4.54 -43.76 21.20
C TRP A 812 -4.06 -44.94 22.05
N THR A 813 -3.37 -45.89 21.41
CA THR A 813 -2.68 -46.97 22.12
C THR A 813 -1.35 -46.48 22.69
N GLU A 814 -0.79 -47.23 23.63
CA GLU A 814 0.53 -46.91 24.21
C GLU A 814 1.63 -46.81 23.14
N ASP A 815 1.61 -47.70 22.14
CA ASP A 815 2.57 -47.71 21.03
C ASP A 815 2.41 -46.46 20.15
N GLU A 816 1.16 -46.04 19.89
CA GLU A 816 0.87 -44.83 19.12
C GLU A 816 1.30 -43.57 19.87
N TRP A 817 1.05 -43.49 21.18
CA TRP A 817 1.54 -42.39 22.01
C TRP A 817 3.06 -42.32 22.03
N GLN A 818 3.73 -43.47 22.09
CA GLN A 818 5.19 -43.53 22.03
C GLN A 818 5.71 -43.04 20.67
N GLN A 819 5.03 -43.35 19.57
CA GLN A 819 5.39 -42.83 18.23
C GLN A 819 5.24 -41.31 18.15
N ILE A 820 4.13 -40.76 18.63
CA ILE A 820 3.87 -39.30 18.70
C ILE A 820 4.95 -38.60 19.54
N ARG A 821 5.29 -39.17 20.70
CA ARG A 821 6.34 -38.65 21.58
C ARG A 821 7.72 -38.65 20.92
N LEU A 822 8.09 -39.74 20.25
CA LEU A 822 9.38 -39.84 19.56
C LEU A 822 9.49 -38.79 18.43
N ASN A 823 8.40 -38.54 17.71
CA ASN A 823 8.35 -37.46 16.72
C ASN A 823 8.53 -36.08 17.36
N MET A 824 7.94 -35.83 18.54
CA MET A 824 8.14 -34.59 19.30
C MET A 824 9.60 -34.41 19.73
N GLU A 825 10.21 -35.45 20.28
CA GLU A 825 11.60 -35.40 20.76
C GLU A 825 12.59 -35.10 19.62
N GLN A 826 12.36 -35.67 18.44
CA GLN A 826 13.15 -35.36 17.24
C GLN A 826 13.06 -33.88 16.86
N ASN A 827 11.85 -33.31 16.85
CA ASN A 827 11.64 -31.89 16.56
C ASN A 827 12.23 -30.98 17.64
N LEU A 828 12.13 -31.36 18.92
CA LEU A 828 12.74 -30.61 20.02
C LEU A 828 14.27 -30.58 19.90
N ILE A 829 14.90 -31.69 19.50
CA ILE A 829 16.35 -31.74 19.23
C ILE A 829 16.73 -30.79 18.08
N LEU A 830 15.91 -30.69 17.03
CA LEU A 830 16.14 -29.76 15.92
C LEU A 830 16.05 -28.30 16.39
N ILE A 831 15.05 -27.98 17.22
CA ILE A 831 14.90 -26.65 17.84
C ILE A 831 16.11 -26.31 18.74
N GLU A 832 16.60 -27.28 19.52
CA GLU A 832 17.75 -27.08 20.42
C GLU A 832 19.08 -26.96 19.69
N LYS A 833 19.25 -27.68 18.58
CA LYS A 833 20.45 -27.61 17.71
C LYS A 833 20.56 -26.30 16.94
N LYS A 834 19.46 -25.54 16.85
CA LYS A 834 19.46 -24.19 16.29
C LYS A 834 20.51 -23.37 17.03
N ARG A 835 21.55 -22.91 16.32
CA ARG A 835 22.57 -22.00 16.89
C ARG A 835 21.85 -20.76 17.40
N THR A 836 21.87 -20.59 18.70
CA THR A 836 20.99 -19.65 19.36
C THR A 836 21.53 -18.24 19.41
N VAL A 837 20.60 -17.29 19.28
CA VAL A 837 20.72 -15.84 19.50
C VAL A 837 21.41 -15.08 18.35
N GLY A 838 20.65 -14.75 17.31
CA GLY A 838 21.05 -13.77 16.28
C GLY A 838 20.25 -13.80 14.97
N GLU A 839 19.82 -14.98 14.51
CA GLU A 839 19.38 -15.18 13.11
C GLU A 839 17.88 -15.47 12.92
N SER A 840 17.12 -15.88 13.96
CA SER A 840 15.68 -16.11 13.79
C SER A 840 14.89 -14.81 13.87
N SER A 841 14.18 -14.48 12.79
CA SER A 841 13.25 -13.36 12.77
C SER A 841 12.25 -13.49 13.93
N TYR A 842 11.80 -12.35 14.44
CA TYR A 842 10.78 -12.28 15.49
C TYR A 842 9.53 -13.14 15.19
N PHE A 843 9.15 -13.18 13.91
CA PHE A 843 8.03 -13.97 13.39
C PHE A 843 8.18 -15.45 13.68
N TYR A 844 9.34 -16.04 13.38
CA TYR A 844 9.58 -17.46 13.64
C TYR A 844 9.58 -17.78 15.13
N ASN A 845 10.11 -16.89 15.98
CA ASN A 845 10.10 -17.12 17.43
C ASN A 845 8.67 -17.22 17.97
N CYS A 846 7.72 -16.42 17.47
CA CYS A 846 6.31 -16.54 17.82
C CYS A 846 5.78 -17.95 17.50
N MET A 847 6.00 -18.41 16.27
CA MET A 847 5.52 -19.72 15.81
C MET A 847 6.15 -20.89 16.57
N TYR A 848 7.42 -20.77 16.95
CA TYR A 848 8.08 -21.77 17.80
C TYR A 848 7.52 -21.77 19.23
N LEU A 849 7.11 -20.62 19.77
CA LEU A 849 6.47 -20.56 21.09
C LEU A 849 5.11 -21.26 21.07
N ASP A 850 4.33 -21.09 20.00
CA ASP A 850 3.06 -21.79 19.82
C ASP A 850 3.29 -23.32 19.74
N LEU A 851 4.25 -23.78 18.92
CA LEU A 851 4.65 -25.19 18.85
C LEU A 851 5.08 -25.75 20.22
N LEU A 852 5.94 -25.03 20.94
CA LEU A 852 6.43 -25.46 22.26
C LEU A 852 5.31 -25.49 23.31
N SER A 853 4.32 -24.60 23.19
CA SER A 853 3.12 -24.63 24.00
C SER A 853 2.32 -25.91 23.78
N ASP A 854 2.05 -26.24 22.52
CA ASP A 854 1.28 -27.44 22.18
C ASP A 854 2.03 -28.69 22.67
N MET A 855 3.36 -28.70 22.53
CA MET A 855 4.20 -29.75 23.13
C MET A 855 4.07 -29.82 24.66
N LYS A 856 4.08 -28.68 25.36
CA LYS A 856 3.91 -28.61 26.82
C LYS A 856 2.53 -29.14 27.24
N LEU A 857 1.46 -28.70 26.56
CA LEU A 857 0.10 -29.13 26.83
C LEU A 857 -0.05 -30.64 26.64
N PHE A 858 0.47 -31.17 25.54
CA PHE A 858 0.54 -32.60 25.27
C PHE A 858 1.26 -33.36 26.41
N MET A 859 2.42 -32.88 26.86
CA MET A 859 3.19 -33.55 27.92
C MET A 859 2.44 -33.55 29.26
N VAL A 860 1.81 -32.43 29.63
CA VAL A 860 0.99 -32.34 30.85
C VAL A 860 -0.16 -33.35 30.82
N ARG A 861 -0.79 -33.53 29.65
CA ARG A 861 -1.86 -34.53 29.46
C ARG A 861 -1.31 -35.96 29.51
N LEU A 862 -0.18 -36.23 28.84
CA LEU A 862 0.46 -37.55 28.86
C LEU A 862 0.79 -38.00 30.28
N GLN A 863 1.26 -37.06 31.13
CA GLN A 863 1.52 -37.29 32.55
C GLN A 863 0.27 -37.67 33.36
N GLN A 864 -0.91 -37.24 32.93
CA GLN A 864 -2.18 -37.56 33.60
C GLN A 864 -2.75 -38.92 33.20
N ILE A 865 -2.41 -39.41 31.99
CA ILE A 865 -3.05 -40.59 31.36
C ILE A 865 -2.13 -41.83 31.41
N SER A 866 -0.82 -41.66 31.60
CA SER A 866 0.19 -42.74 31.49
C SER A 866 1.23 -42.71 32.62
N GLU A 867 2.00 -43.79 32.78
CA GLU A 867 3.20 -43.82 33.63
C GLU A 867 4.46 -43.24 32.94
N PHE A 868 4.31 -42.55 31.79
CA PHE A 868 5.45 -41.98 31.09
C PHE A 868 6.12 -40.84 31.88
N CYS A 869 7.43 -40.97 32.12
CA CYS A 869 8.25 -39.88 32.65
C CYS A 869 8.47 -38.81 31.56
N VAL A 870 7.89 -37.62 31.78
CA VAL A 870 7.96 -36.45 30.89
C VAL A 870 8.76 -35.27 31.46
N ASP A 871 9.27 -35.39 32.70
CA ASP A 871 9.89 -34.27 33.44
C ASP A 871 11.09 -33.65 32.69
N ASP A 872 11.95 -34.47 32.08
CA ASP A 872 13.10 -34.00 31.29
C ASP A 872 12.65 -33.19 30.07
N MET A 873 11.68 -33.71 29.32
CA MET A 873 11.17 -33.02 28.13
C MET A 873 10.42 -31.73 28.50
N LEU A 874 9.64 -31.73 29.59
CA LEU A 874 8.99 -30.52 30.11
C LEU A 874 10.01 -29.46 30.50
N HIS A 875 11.10 -29.86 31.18
CA HIS A 875 12.19 -28.94 31.50
C HIS A 875 12.83 -28.36 30.22
N ARG A 876 13.07 -29.19 29.21
CA ARG A 876 13.64 -28.76 27.92
C ARG A 876 12.71 -27.80 27.17
N VAL A 877 11.41 -28.10 27.12
CA VAL A 877 10.40 -27.22 26.50
C VAL A 877 10.34 -25.87 27.21
N ASN A 878 10.24 -25.86 28.55
CA ASN A 878 10.19 -24.61 29.32
C ASN A 878 11.48 -23.76 29.13
N ALA A 879 12.65 -24.40 29.12
CA ALA A 879 13.91 -23.71 28.87
C ALA A 879 13.97 -23.08 27.46
N ASN A 880 13.41 -23.75 26.44
CA ASN A 880 13.31 -23.20 25.09
C ASN A 880 12.29 -22.05 25.01
N ILE A 881 11.17 -22.12 25.72
CA ILE A 881 10.18 -21.03 25.82
C ILE A 881 10.83 -19.77 26.41
N GLU A 882 11.51 -19.91 27.55
CA GLU A 882 12.24 -18.81 28.20
C GLU A 882 13.26 -18.19 27.25
N LYS A 883 14.04 -19.03 26.56
CA LYS A 883 15.08 -18.62 25.62
C LYS A 883 14.53 -17.89 24.39
N LEU A 884 13.42 -18.34 23.81
CA LEU A 884 12.83 -17.78 22.58
C LEU A 884 12.02 -16.51 22.83
N SER A 885 11.42 -16.38 24.01
CA SER A 885 10.63 -15.19 24.39
C SER A 885 11.48 -13.91 24.40
N GLY A 886 12.75 -14.00 24.80
CA GLY A 886 13.74 -12.92 24.70
C GLY A 886 13.53 -11.73 25.65
N PHE A 887 12.58 -11.81 26.59
CA PHE A 887 12.33 -10.80 27.62
C PHE A 887 12.55 -11.35 29.03
N GLY A 888 12.97 -10.49 29.96
CA GLY A 888 13.30 -10.89 31.33
C GLY A 888 12.08 -11.26 32.19
N ASN A 889 10.92 -10.68 31.90
CA ASN A 889 9.64 -11.04 32.53
C ASN A 889 8.44 -10.64 31.66
N LEU A 890 7.32 -11.35 31.84
CA LEU A 890 6.10 -11.16 31.03
C LEU A 890 5.47 -9.76 31.21
N MET A 891 5.51 -9.22 32.43
CA MET A 891 4.95 -7.89 32.75
C MET A 891 5.68 -6.75 32.00
N GLU A 892 7.00 -6.82 31.89
CA GLU A 892 7.83 -5.89 31.13
C GLU A 892 7.48 -5.95 29.64
N ALA A 893 7.31 -7.17 29.10
CA ALA A 893 6.96 -7.36 27.70
C ALA A 893 5.56 -6.83 27.37
N LEU A 894 4.56 -7.09 28.23
CA LEU A 894 3.20 -6.53 28.08
C LEU A 894 3.17 -4.99 28.23
N SER A 895 4.05 -4.43 29.07
CA SER A 895 4.19 -2.98 29.27
C SER A 895 4.97 -2.26 28.17
N SER A 896 5.59 -3.01 27.25
CA SER A 896 6.42 -2.46 26.18
C SER A 896 5.64 -1.60 25.17
N ASP A 897 6.32 -0.62 24.58
CA ASP A 897 5.85 0.15 23.42
C ASP A 897 6.16 -0.55 22.08
N ASP A 898 6.95 -1.61 22.11
CA ASP A 898 7.29 -2.43 20.93
C ASP A 898 6.11 -3.36 20.58
N TYR A 899 5.53 -3.16 19.40
CA TYR A 899 4.38 -3.94 18.90
C TYR A 899 4.62 -5.44 18.94
N ASN A 900 5.79 -5.83 18.44
CA ASN A 900 6.16 -7.21 18.34
C ASN A 900 6.20 -7.79 19.76
N LYS A 901 6.99 -7.21 20.67
CA LYS A 901 7.15 -7.69 22.06
C LYS A 901 5.84 -7.94 22.79
N VAL A 902 4.87 -7.05 22.63
CA VAL A 902 3.55 -7.20 23.27
C VAL A 902 2.78 -8.37 22.67
N ASN A 903 2.80 -8.60 21.35
CA ASN A 903 2.09 -9.73 20.74
C ASN A 903 2.64 -11.08 21.20
N VAL A 904 3.96 -11.25 21.29
CA VAL A 904 4.50 -12.50 21.87
C VAL A 904 4.11 -12.64 23.32
N ALA A 905 4.10 -11.56 24.09
CA ALA A 905 3.67 -11.61 25.47
C ALA A 905 2.18 -11.99 25.60
N LEU A 906 1.31 -11.49 24.72
CA LEU A 906 -0.10 -11.89 24.65
C LEU A 906 -0.25 -13.37 24.27
N ASN A 907 0.47 -13.85 23.25
CA ASN A 907 0.45 -15.27 22.87
C ASN A 907 0.95 -16.16 24.02
N LEU A 908 2.05 -15.78 24.67
CA LEU A 908 2.59 -16.55 25.80
C LEU A 908 1.64 -16.56 27.00
N LEU A 909 0.91 -15.46 27.22
CA LEU A 909 -0.13 -15.41 28.24
C LEU A 909 -1.31 -16.33 27.91
N ASP A 910 -1.75 -16.41 26.64
CA ASP A 910 -2.75 -17.39 26.20
C ASP A 910 -2.30 -18.82 26.51
N VAL A 911 -1.05 -19.14 26.20
CA VAL A 911 -0.41 -20.43 26.50
C VAL A 911 -0.43 -20.74 28.00
N TYR A 912 -0.06 -19.76 28.84
CA TYR A 912 -0.10 -19.94 30.29
C TYR A 912 -1.52 -20.13 30.81
N LEU A 913 -2.50 -19.40 30.30
CA LEU A 913 -3.90 -19.58 30.70
C LEU A 913 -4.46 -20.96 30.34
N LYS A 914 -3.96 -21.60 29.27
CA LYS A 914 -4.32 -22.98 28.91
C LYS A 914 -3.65 -24.05 29.78
N THR A 915 -2.55 -23.72 30.45
CA THR A 915 -1.72 -24.69 31.19
C THR A 915 -1.70 -24.47 32.71
N ASP A 916 -2.06 -23.28 33.18
CA ASP A 916 -2.09 -22.83 34.57
C ASP A 916 -3.48 -22.35 35.01
N ASP A 917 -3.68 -22.15 36.31
CA ASP A 917 -4.90 -21.53 36.86
C ASP A 917 -4.96 -20.04 36.49
N PHE A 918 -6.08 -19.60 35.91
CA PHE A 918 -6.40 -18.20 35.59
C PHE A 918 -6.03 -17.24 36.73
N ASN A 919 -6.25 -17.63 37.98
CA ASN A 919 -5.98 -16.78 39.14
C ASN A 919 -4.51 -16.41 39.32
N LYS A 920 -3.57 -17.18 38.76
CA LYS A 920 -2.13 -16.90 38.82
C LYS A 920 -1.72 -15.72 37.94
N HIS A 921 -2.52 -15.39 36.92
CA HIS A 921 -2.19 -14.38 35.90
C HIS A 921 -3.03 -13.09 36.00
N LYS A 922 -3.61 -12.81 37.17
CA LYS A 922 -4.46 -11.61 37.36
C LYS A 922 -3.70 -10.30 37.16
N ALA A 923 -2.42 -10.26 37.51
CA ALA A 923 -1.62 -9.04 37.41
C ALA A 923 -1.38 -8.64 35.95
N GLU A 924 -1.09 -9.62 35.10
CA GLU A 924 -0.89 -9.51 33.67
C GLU A 924 -2.17 -9.06 32.97
N ILE A 925 -3.30 -9.70 33.28
CA ILE A 925 -4.61 -9.33 32.71
C ILE A 925 -5.00 -7.90 33.14
N ASN A 926 -4.80 -7.54 34.41
CA ASN A 926 -5.06 -6.19 34.90
C ASN A 926 -4.23 -5.13 34.17
N LEU A 927 -2.95 -5.42 33.90
CA LEU A 927 -2.06 -4.54 33.16
C LEU A 927 -2.60 -4.30 31.73
N ILE A 928 -3.04 -5.35 31.04
CA ILE A 928 -3.59 -5.25 29.68
C ILE A 928 -4.84 -4.38 29.66
N ILE A 929 -5.81 -4.64 30.56
CA ILE A 929 -7.06 -3.87 30.66
C ILE A 929 -6.75 -2.40 31.00
N SER A 930 -5.81 -2.15 31.91
CA SER A 930 -5.39 -0.80 32.30
C SER A 930 -4.74 -0.06 31.14
N LYS A 931 -3.86 -0.72 30.38
CA LYS A 931 -3.18 -0.16 29.20
C LYS A 931 -4.18 0.30 28.14
N VAL A 932 -5.15 -0.56 27.84
CA VAL A 932 -6.24 -0.25 26.90
C VAL A 932 -7.11 0.88 27.43
N SER A 933 -7.50 0.83 28.71
CA SER A 933 -8.31 1.88 29.34
C SER A 933 -7.64 3.24 29.29
N LEU A 934 -6.30 3.29 29.43
CA LEU A 934 -5.51 4.52 29.38
C LEU A 934 -5.11 4.93 27.96
N LYS A 935 -5.51 4.19 26.92
CA LYS A 935 -5.20 4.47 25.51
C LYS A 935 -3.70 4.62 25.23
N GLN A 936 -2.87 3.80 25.88
CA GLN A 936 -1.41 3.81 25.67
C GLN A 936 -1.04 3.18 24.31
N SER A 937 -0.14 3.82 23.56
CA SER A 937 -0.12 3.85 22.08
C SER A 937 0.33 2.59 21.32
N ALA A 938 0.68 1.49 21.97
CA ALA A 938 1.15 0.28 21.28
C ALA A 938 0.20 -0.91 21.52
N ASN A 939 -0.32 -1.50 20.43
CA ASN A 939 -1.12 -2.74 20.40
C ASN A 939 -2.52 -2.68 21.03
N ILE A 940 -3.14 -1.51 21.05
CA ILE A 940 -4.50 -1.37 21.62
C ILE A 940 -5.48 -2.35 20.97
N ASP A 941 -5.42 -2.52 19.65
CA ASP A 941 -6.32 -3.42 18.92
C ASP A 941 -6.13 -4.89 19.33
N ASN A 942 -4.89 -5.38 19.36
CA ASN A 942 -4.60 -6.76 19.78
C ASN A 942 -4.90 -6.99 21.27
N CYS A 943 -4.68 -5.98 22.13
CA CYS A 943 -5.05 -6.06 23.54
C CYS A 943 -6.58 -6.12 23.72
N ILE A 944 -7.34 -5.31 22.96
CA ILE A 944 -8.81 -5.37 22.96
C ILE A 944 -9.29 -6.74 22.47
N ASP A 945 -8.69 -7.27 21.41
CA ASP A 945 -9.01 -8.59 20.87
C ASP A 945 -8.75 -9.69 21.91
N PHE A 946 -7.61 -9.63 22.61
CA PHE A 946 -7.28 -10.55 23.69
C PHE A 946 -8.26 -10.44 24.88
N ILE A 947 -8.64 -9.23 25.29
CA ILE A 947 -9.66 -9.04 26.36
C ILE A 947 -11.00 -9.63 25.92
N ALA A 948 -11.40 -9.43 24.67
CA ALA A 948 -12.63 -10.00 24.12
C ALA A 948 -12.60 -11.54 24.11
N PHE A 949 -11.47 -12.13 23.74
CA PHE A 949 -11.21 -13.57 23.88
C PHE A 949 -11.37 -14.04 25.34
N LEU A 950 -10.76 -13.34 26.30
CA LEU A 950 -10.90 -13.69 27.72
C LEU A 950 -12.35 -13.59 28.21
N MET A 951 -13.10 -12.58 27.76
CA MET A 951 -14.53 -12.44 28.10
C MET A 951 -15.38 -13.60 27.58
N GLN A 952 -15.00 -14.19 26.46
CA GLN A 952 -15.68 -15.34 25.88
C GLN A 952 -15.37 -16.65 26.62
N HIS A 953 -14.09 -16.90 26.94
CA HIS A 953 -13.67 -18.17 27.55
C HIS A 953 -13.69 -18.19 29.09
N TYR A 954 -13.52 -17.03 29.73
CA TYR A 954 -13.39 -16.86 31.19
C TYR A 954 -14.34 -15.77 31.72
N SER A 955 -15.56 -15.71 31.16
CA SER A 955 -16.51 -14.62 31.42
C SER A 955 -16.76 -14.37 32.91
N THR A 956 -16.96 -15.45 33.69
CA THR A 956 -17.28 -15.37 35.12
C THR A 956 -16.09 -14.80 35.91
N GLU A 957 -14.90 -15.30 35.66
CA GLU A 957 -13.65 -14.87 36.28
C GLU A 957 -13.32 -13.42 35.91
N MET A 958 -13.49 -13.06 34.64
CA MET A 958 -13.25 -11.70 34.14
C MET A 958 -14.17 -10.68 34.81
N LYS A 959 -15.48 -10.97 34.90
CA LYS A 959 -16.45 -10.10 35.57
C LYS A 959 -16.16 -9.96 37.06
N THR A 960 -15.89 -11.08 37.73
CA THR A 960 -15.65 -11.12 39.17
C THR A 960 -14.39 -10.35 39.58
N ASN A 961 -13.31 -10.46 38.80
CA ASN A 961 -12.03 -9.85 39.14
C ASN A 961 -11.82 -8.45 38.54
N PHE A 962 -12.44 -8.14 37.39
CA PHE A 962 -12.12 -6.94 36.61
C PHE A 962 -13.35 -6.13 36.14
N GLY A 963 -14.55 -6.41 36.65
CA GLY A 963 -15.80 -5.77 36.19
C GLY A 963 -15.76 -4.24 36.12
N ASP A 964 -15.27 -3.57 37.16
CA ASP A 964 -15.16 -2.10 37.19
C ASP A 964 -14.18 -1.54 36.15
N LEU A 965 -13.06 -2.24 35.94
CA LEU A 965 -12.05 -1.86 34.94
C LEU A 965 -12.59 -2.05 33.52
N LEU A 966 -13.32 -3.14 33.27
CA LEU A 966 -13.99 -3.38 31.98
C LEU A 966 -15.05 -2.32 31.69
N LEU A 967 -15.82 -1.90 32.70
CA LEU A 967 -16.76 -0.77 32.56
C LEU A 967 -16.04 0.55 32.25
N CYS A 968 -14.88 0.80 32.87
CA CYS A 968 -14.05 1.97 32.57
C CYS A 968 -13.49 1.92 31.14
N LEU A 969 -13.02 0.75 30.69
CA LEU A 969 -12.56 0.51 29.34
C LEU A 969 -13.66 0.87 28.34
N LEU A 970 -14.85 0.27 28.47
CA LEU A 970 -15.98 0.55 27.57
C LEU A 970 -16.34 2.04 27.54
N LYS A 971 -16.31 2.71 28.70
CA LYS A 971 -16.60 4.15 28.81
C LYS A 971 -15.57 5.00 28.07
N ASN A 972 -14.28 4.66 28.15
CA ASN A 972 -13.21 5.48 27.57
C ASN A 972 -13.20 5.46 26.04
N TYR A 973 -13.83 4.47 25.41
CA TYR A 973 -13.98 4.37 23.96
C TYR A 973 -15.30 4.94 23.44
N VAL A 974 -16.18 5.51 24.28
CA VAL A 974 -17.37 6.19 23.76
C VAL A 974 -16.94 7.43 22.95
N GLY A 975 -17.34 7.49 21.68
CA GLY A 975 -17.04 8.62 20.78
C GLY A 975 -15.54 8.86 20.52
N TYR A 976 -14.73 7.80 20.39
CA TYR A 976 -13.30 7.96 20.10
C TYR A 976 -13.06 8.59 18.71
N ASP A 977 -11.95 9.33 18.57
CA ASP A 977 -11.46 9.77 17.27
C ASP A 977 -10.70 8.62 16.60
N PHE A 978 -11.23 8.11 15.50
CA PHE A 978 -10.64 6.96 14.81
C PHE A 978 -9.31 7.32 14.12
N GLU A 979 -9.13 8.57 13.70
CA GLU A 979 -7.89 9.03 13.07
C GLU A 979 -6.74 9.11 14.09
N GLU A 980 -7.02 9.55 15.31
CA GLU A 980 -6.04 9.59 16.39
C GLU A 980 -5.63 8.20 16.88
N MET A 981 -6.60 7.28 16.96
CA MET A 981 -6.37 5.94 17.53
C MET A 981 -5.66 4.98 16.56
N ASN A 982 -5.85 5.16 15.26
CA ASN A 982 -5.22 4.36 14.20
C ASN A 982 -5.34 2.84 14.39
N PHE A 983 -6.54 2.33 14.72
CA PHE A 983 -6.82 0.88 14.79
C PHE A 983 -7.79 0.41 13.69
N ARG A 984 -7.95 -0.90 13.57
CA ARG A 984 -8.97 -1.53 12.69
C ARG A 984 -10.37 -1.30 13.26
N VAL A 985 -10.99 -0.17 12.92
CA VAL A 985 -12.27 0.31 13.47
C VAL A 985 -13.36 -0.76 13.55
N PRO A 986 -13.64 -1.53 12.49
CA PRO A 986 -14.71 -2.53 12.53
C PRO A 986 -14.44 -3.64 13.54
N ILE A 987 -13.20 -4.13 13.58
CA ILE A 987 -12.78 -5.19 14.51
C ILE A 987 -12.87 -4.67 15.95
N VAL A 988 -12.32 -3.48 16.22
CA VAL A 988 -12.33 -2.92 17.58
C VAL A 988 -13.77 -2.67 18.06
N ASN A 989 -14.63 -2.09 17.21
CA ASN A 989 -16.04 -1.88 17.57
C ASN A 989 -16.77 -3.20 17.82
N HIS A 990 -16.53 -4.22 17.00
CA HIS A 990 -17.08 -5.55 17.21
C HIS A 990 -16.62 -6.15 18.55
N LYS A 991 -15.32 -6.09 18.87
CA LYS A 991 -14.74 -6.64 20.11
C LYS A 991 -15.21 -5.89 21.34
N LEU A 992 -15.31 -4.56 21.29
CA LEU A 992 -15.91 -3.75 22.37
C LEU A 992 -17.40 -4.06 22.55
N SER A 993 -18.15 -4.24 21.46
CA SER A 993 -19.54 -4.69 21.51
C SER A 993 -19.66 -6.08 22.14
N LEU A 994 -18.77 -7.02 21.81
CA LEU A 994 -18.73 -8.36 22.40
C LEU A 994 -18.46 -8.32 23.91
N ILE A 995 -17.46 -7.55 24.34
CA ILE A 995 -17.20 -7.33 25.77
C ILE A 995 -18.45 -6.78 26.46
N ALA A 996 -19.11 -5.77 25.87
CA ALA A 996 -20.32 -5.19 26.44
C ALA A 996 -21.50 -6.18 26.50
N HIS A 997 -21.65 -7.08 25.53
CA HIS A 997 -22.69 -8.12 25.53
C HIS A 997 -22.49 -9.12 26.68
N TYR A 998 -21.26 -9.57 26.92
CA TYR A 998 -20.97 -10.43 28.08
C TYR A 998 -21.15 -9.71 29.42
N MET A 999 -20.98 -8.39 29.46
CA MET A 999 -21.22 -7.56 30.66
C MET A 999 -22.73 -7.27 30.89
N LYS A 1000 -23.54 -7.26 29.83
CA LYS A 1000 -24.97 -6.86 29.86
C LYS A 1000 -25.82 -7.58 30.93
N PRO A 1001 -25.70 -8.89 31.20
CA PRO A 1001 -26.54 -9.58 32.19
C PRO A 1001 -26.43 -9.00 33.60
N GLU A 1002 -25.27 -8.49 33.98
CA GLU A 1002 -24.98 -7.99 35.35
C GLU A 1002 -24.89 -6.46 35.41
N PHE A 1003 -24.61 -5.80 34.27
CA PHE A 1003 -24.30 -4.37 34.22
C PHE A 1003 -25.18 -3.58 33.23
N LYS A 1004 -26.40 -4.05 32.97
CA LYS A 1004 -27.33 -3.45 31.98
C LYS A 1004 -27.62 -1.95 32.19
N ASP A 1005 -27.62 -1.47 33.43
CA ASP A 1005 -27.99 -0.10 33.76
C ASP A 1005 -26.89 0.94 33.45
N PHE A 1006 -25.68 0.48 33.08
CA PHE A 1006 -24.57 1.37 32.74
C PHE A 1006 -24.71 1.90 31.30
N VAL A 1007 -24.67 3.22 31.15
CA VAL A 1007 -24.86 3.91 29.85
C VAL A 1007 -23.89 3.41 28.78
N GLN A 1008 -22.63 3.17 29.14
CA GLN A 1008 -21.62 2.64 28.21
C GLN A 1008 -21.94 1.22 27.74
N VAL A 1009 -22.54 0.36 28.58
CA VAL A 1009 -22.99 -0.98 28.16
C VAL A 1009 -24.16 -0.84 27.18
N GLY A 1010 -25.08 0.08 27.43
CA GLY A 1010 -26.15 0.43 26.50
C GLY A 1010 -25.63 0.93 25.15
N TYR A 1011 -24.63 1.82 25.16
CA TYR A 1011 -23.98 2.35 23.95
C TYR A 1011 -23.42 1.23 23.06
N TRP A 1012 -22.57 0.37 23.61
CA TRP A 1012 -21.92 -0.70 22.82
C TRP A 1012 -22.82 -1.87 22.42
N THR A 1013 -23.99 -2.00 23.05
CA THR A 1013 -24.95 -3.07 22.74
C THR A 1013 -26.09 -2.60 21.83
N SER A 1014 -26.48 -1.33 21.88
CA SER A 1014 -27.73 -0.84 21.29
C SER A 1014 -27.59 0.40 20.40
N ASP A 1015 -26.43 1.08 20.40
CA ASP A 1015 -26.24 2.28 19.58
C ASP A 1015 -26.09 1.93 18.09
N ARG A 1016 -26.86 2.61 17.24
CA ARG A 1016 -26.90 2.36 15.79
C ARG A 1016 -25.60 2.74 15.08
N VAL A 1017 -24.89 3.77 15.56
CA VAL A 1017 -23.66 4.27 14.96
C VAL A 1017 -22.54 3.25 15.14
N VAL A 1018 -22.46 2.64 16.32
CA VAL A 1018 -21.48 1.60 16.65
C VAL A 1018 -21.83 0.27 15.99
N ASN A 1019 -23.09 -0.14 16.06
CA ASN A 1019 -23.55 -1.43 15.55
C ASN A 1019 -23.55 -1.54 14.02
N ARG A 1020 -23.31 -0.42 13.31
CA ARG A 1020 -23.15 -0.45 11.84
C ARG A 1020 -22.01 -1.38 11.41
N PHE A 1021 -20.94 -1.47 12.21
CA PHE A 1021 -19.78 -2.31 11.93
C PHE A 1021 -19.94 -3.80 12.30
N GLY A 1022 -21.18 -4.27 12.50
CA GLY A 1022 -21.44 -5.68 12.84
C GLY A 1022 -21.41 -5.94 14.34
N GLY A 1023 -22.45 -5.49 15.06
CA GLY A 1023 -22.66 -5.81 16.48
C GLY A 1023 -22.66 -7.32 16.80
N PHE A 1024 -22.54 -7.66 18.08
CA PHE A 1024 -22.42 -9.04 18.59
C PHE A 1024 -23.45 -10.06 18.06
N GLU A 1025 -24.66 -9.61 17.73
CA GLU A 1025 -25.78 -10.45 17.24
C GLU A 1025 -25.44 -11.25 15.96
N THR A 1026 -24.36 -10.92 15.25
CA THR A 1026 -23.97 -11.65 14.02
C THR A 1026 -22.99 -12.81 14.22
N LEU A 1027 -22.50 -13.12 15.44
CA LEU A 1027 -21.43 -14.14 15.58
C LEU A 1027 -21.58 -15.17 16.72
N TYR A 1028 -22.45 -14.98 17.73
CA TYR A 1028 -22.46 -15.86 18.92
C TYR A 1028 -23.83 -16.07 19.59
N GLU A 1029 -24.89 -16.30 18.80
CA GLU A 1029 -26.08 -16.99 19.34
C GLU A 1029 -26.15 -18.44 18.85
N SER A 1030 -25.24 -19.28 19.37
CA SER A 1030 -25.52 -20.64 19.86
C SER A 1030 -24.23 -21.32 20.32
#